data_AF-A0A4P7N3Z6-F1
#
_entry.id   AF-A0A4P7N3Z6-F1
#
_cell.length_a   1.000
_cell.length_b   1.000
_cell.length_c   1.000
_cell.angle_alpha   90.00
_cell.angle_beta   90.00
_cell.angle_gamma   90.00
#
_symmetry.space_group_name_H-M   'P 1'
#
loop_
_entity.id
_entity.type
_entity.pdbx_description
1 polymer ?
#
loop_
_entity_poly.entity_id
_entity_poly.type
_entity_poly.pdbx_seq_one_letter_code
_entity_poly.pdbx_strand_id
1 'polypeptide(L)'
;MSEYYHHLLSSMSGAGQISSPQDAPQQATSATSVGGGTGIAGSYQNLGYFTGFPEPIMVNSVPKASRSRRKSAHGVDHVKHRRTRSGCYTCRSRRVKCDETHPICDRCRKGKRECSYPTDSTTTQSSTSATKDASGTSQLNSPASSHDDREDFDDDNDHEFKLDTIIDEEEPNESTPSAQSKSRSSARRASAASKLHRIITSSGGRQGSETPSLEGTKASSPATSTGTASVTPAAYNLPELTGLGSSERPEWAHLPQDVRFYLGYFCEHLTNYHYGILTDAHDFFRTILPALALENEALLYALVGFAAYHCTLRNPRGKMHQFLQYYNKSVTILLGFLKRKEDHSPATLLTILQLATIEEYLGDWINLMGHQRAAYEVLTKLYTPQSIIATPTGRTILSWYNRYDVFVGLMGGFAAALPEDWFTSLVSYYQSMSLQDPANPVWKIEECSARLRLLSREVSLLVGKQSATPDQSYLDQHASISQRLGAWRDGWDPALSDPAYLVQDLGERTAERPDSIVDVSVPGSLYQGPLFPVTLLSCEWHTVVILHECQRADIPTQDDGTEELQARLSEQAFAICRIVESIELWPSSPRGSLILTQACLALAALFLPHDAKHQIWIRRKFALLEALGCIFPLGMRNMMAELFEDASCVRWWLPNNEAFSPVLRAVRAFADERNATAVSAQSESAPDVRHIFSKLHLSGLTRRGPSTTLAETHSPTTSEKRSKGKGKA
;
A
#
# COMPACT_ATOMS: atom_id res chain seq x y z
N MET A 1 -4.77 -15.50 -13.55
CA MET A 1 -4.48 -14.17 -12.99
C MET A 1 -4.03 -13.31 -14.14
N SER A 2 -4.42 -12.04 -14.20
CA SER A 2 -4.03 -11.15 -15.31
C SER A 2 -2.49 -11.02 -15.44
N GLU A 3 -2.00 -10.92 -16.69
CA GLU A 3 -0.57 -10.70 -16.99
C GLU A 3 -0.07 -9.39 -16.38
N TYR A 4 -0.94 -8.40 -16.26
CA TYR A 4 -0.73 -7.15 -15.53
C TYR A 4 -0.22 -7.36 -14.10
N TYR A 5 -0.83 -8.26 -13.32
CA TYR A 5 -0.42 -8.48 -11.92
C TYR A 5 0.91 -9.25 -11.84
N HIS A 6 1.20 -10.12 -12.81
CA HIS A 6 2.53 -10.70 -12.94
C HIS A 6 3.61 -9.64 -13.21
N HIS A 7 3.32 -8.65 -14.07
CA HIS A 7 4.20 -7.53 -14.33
C HIS A 7 4.41 -6.68 -13.06
N LEU A 8 3.32 -6.34 -12.36
CA LEU A 8 3.33 -5.59 -11.11
C LEU A 8 4.27 -6.22 -10.06
N LEU A 9 4.02 -7.49 -9.70
CA LEU A 9 4.87 -8.20 -8.73
C LEU A 9 6.32 -8.34 -9.22
N SER A 10 6.55 -8.44 -10.53
CA SER A 10 7.91 -8.51 -11.10
C SER A 10 8.66 -7.17 -11.05
N SER A 11 7.96 -6.03 -11.12
CA SER A 11 8.56 -4.72 -10.84
C SER A 11 8.84 -4.53 -9.35
N MET A 12 7.94 -4.99 -8.47
CA MET A 12 8.10 -4.87 -7.02
C MET A 12 9.25 -5.73 -6.48
N SER A 13 9.52 -6.90 -7.08
CA SER A 13 10.62 -7.79 -6.68
C SER A 13 12.01 -7.39 -7.21
N GLY A 14 12.16 -6.22 -7.85
CA GLY A 14 13.46 -5.75 -8.36
C GLY A 14 14.03 -6.58 -9.52
N ALA A 15 13.20 -7.36 -10.23
CA ALA A 15 13.64 -8.21 -11.35
C ALA A 15 13.76 -7.43 -12.68
N GLY A 16 13.56 -6.11 -12.65
CA GLY A 16 13.75 -5.18 -13.76
C GLY A 16 15.08 -4.42 -13.64
N GLN A 17 15.75 -4.23 -14.78
CA GLN A 17 17.10 -3.70 -14.93
C GLN A 17 17.49 -2.53 -14.00
N ILE A 18 18.53 -2.74 -13.18
CA ILE A 18 19.34 -1.64 -12.65
C ILE A 18 20.19 -1.09 -13.81
N SER A 19 19.97 0.16 -14.18
CA SER A 19 20.88 0.94 -15.02
C SER A 19 21.49 2.09 -14.22
N SER A 20 22.82 2.12 -14.14
CA SER A 20 23.55 3.18 -13.43
C SER A 20 23.52 4.51 -14.20
N PRO A 21 23.46 5.67 -13.52
CA PRO A 21 23.32 6.96 -14.18
C PRO A 21 24.66 7.56 -14.61
N GLN A 22 24.90 7.69 -15.91
CA GLN A 22 25.88 8.63 -16.46
C GLN A 22 25.56 9.00 -17.92
N ASP A 23 26.04 10.19 -18.31
CA ASP A 23 26.05 10.78 -19.67
C ASP A 23 24.73 11.31 -20.26
N ALA A 24 24.44 12.56 -19.91
CA ALA A 24 23.64 13.46 -20.74
C ALA A 24 24.41 13.86 -22.01
N PRO A 25 23.80 13.91 -23.21
CA PRO A 25 24.51 14.31 -24.42
C PRO A 25 24.70 15.82 -24.51
N GLN A 26 25.96 16.28 -24.41
CA GLN A 26 26.37 17.56 -24.98
C GLN A 26 26.26 17.49 -26.51
N GLN A 27 25.66 18.50 -27.15
CA GLN A 27 25.56 18.58 -28.60
C GLN A 27 26.29 19.80 -29.14
N ALA A 28 27.40 19.57 -29.84
CA ALA A 28 28.24 20.63 -30.41
C ALA A 28 27.97 20.82 -31.90
N THR A 29 27.44 22.00 -32.23
CA THR A 29 27.78 22.84 -33.40
C THR A 29 28.09 22.21 -34.77
N SER A 30 27.29 22.59 -35.77
CA SER A 30 27.80 22.92 -37.12
C SER A 30 27.12 24.19 -37.62
N ALA A 31 27.88 25.06 -38.29
CA ALA A 31 27.53 26.48 -38.47
C ALA A 31 27.05 26.82 -39.89
N THR A 32 26.15 27.81 -39.98
CA THR A 32 25.99 28.67 -41.16
C THR A 32 25.60 30.09 -40.71
N SER A 33 25.89 31.11 -41.53
CA SER A 33 26.12 32.49 -41.08
C SER A 33 25.10 33.53 -41.53
N VAL A 34 25.23 34.73 -40.94
CA VAL A 34 24.72 36.06 -41.34
C VAL A 34 23.33 36.49 -40.82
N GLY A 35 23.30 37.69 -40.20
CA GLY A 35 22.08 38.47 -39.92
C GLY A 35 22.02 39.01 -38.49
N GLY A 36 22.36 40.28 -38.27
CA GLY A 36 22.34 40.91 -36.94
C GLY A 36 21.00 41.55 -36.56
N GLY A 37 20.76 41.72 -35.26
CA GLY A 37 19.60 42.46 -34.73
C GLY A 37 19.54 42.45 -33.19
N THR A 38 19.45 43.62 -32.58
CA THR A 38 19.30 43.83 -31.13
C THR A 38 17.85 43.66 -30.66
N GLY A 39 17.60 43.10 -29.47
CA GLY A 39 16.27 43.17 -28.84
C GLY A 39 16.15 42.49 -27.47
N ILE A 40 15.49 43.17 -26.52
CA ILE A 40 15.08 42.65 -25.20
C ILE A 40 13.54 42.54 -25.18
N ALA A 41 13.01 41.35 -24.87
CA ALA A 41 11.65 41.02 -24.39
C ALA A 41 11.56 39.47 -24.31
N GLY A 42 10.69 38.81 -23.54
CA GLY A 42 9.55 39.28 -22.76
C GLY A 42 8.25 38.55 -23.16
N SER A 43 7.48 38.11 -22.16
CA SER A 43 6.07 37.67 -22.22
C SER A 43 5.70 36.20 -22.50
N TYR A 44 4.78 35.74 -21.64
CA TYR A 44 3.84 34.63 -21.82
C TYR A 44 2.88 34.88 -23.01
N GLN A 45 2.34 33.81 -23.63
CA GLN A 45 0.89 33.60 -23.86
C GLN A 45 0.56 32.43 -24.83
N ASN A 46 -0.36 31.55 -24.41
CA ASN A 46 -1.47 30.90 -25.16
C ASN A 46 -1.85 29.59 -24.41
N LEU A 47 -3.04 29.34 -23.86
CA LEU A 47 -4.43 29.75 -24.17
C LEU A 47 -5.05 28.97 -25.35
N GLY A 48 -6.15 28.26 -25.06
CA GLY A 48 -6.83 27.35 -25.98
C GLY A 48 -8.15 26.83 -25.40
N TYR A 49 -9.20 27.64 -25.50
CA TYR A 49 -10.59 27.25 -25.27
C TYR A 49 -11.05 26.28 -26.38
N PHE A 50 -11.75 25.19 -26.05
CA PHE A 50 -12.77 24.64 -26.96
C PHE A 50 -13.84 23.79 -26.24
N THR A 51 -15.06 23.84 -26.76
CA THR A 51 -16.27 23.15 -26.28
C THR A 51 -16.62 21.97 -27.19
N GLY A 52 -17.04 20.82 -26.64
CA GLY A 52 -17.65 19.75 -27.46
C GLY A 52 -17.78 18.38 -26.79
N PHE A 53 -18.92 17.72 -26.98
CA PHE A 53 -19.25 16.36 -26.51
C PHE A 53 -18.36 15.26 -27.13
N PRO A 54 -18.35 14.05 -26.54
CA PRO A 54 -18.92 12.92 -27.30
C PRO A 54 -19.82 11.95 -26.50
N GLU A 55 -20.57 11.14 -27.25
CA GLU A 55 -21.55 10.12 -26.82
C GLU A 55 -20.94 8.83 -26.19
N PRO A 56 -21.77 8.00 -25.51
CA PRO A 56 -21.29 6.82 -24.77
C PRO A 56 -21.06 5.58 -25.65
N ILE A 57 -19.97 4.86 -25.38
CA ILE A 57 -19.72 3.53 -25.97
C ILE A 57 -20.30 2.45 -25.06
N MET A 58 -21.30 1.71 -25.56
CA MET A 58 -21.89 0.57 -24.87
C MET A 58 -20.96 -0.64 -24.86
N VAL A 59 -20.89 -1.36 -23.73
CA VAL A 59 -20.23 -2.67 -23.65
C VAL A 59 -21.21 -3.69 -23.07
N ASN A 60 -21.71 -4.60 -23.91
CA ASN A 60 -22.41 -5.80 -23.46
C ASN A 60 -22.49 -6.84 -24.59
N SER A 61 -21.91 -8.03 -24.40
CA SER A 61 -22.38 -9.25 -25.07
C SER A 61 -21.88 -10.53 -24.37
N VAL A 62 -22.81 -11.46 -24.19
CA VAL A 62 -22.62 -12.84 -23.66
C VAL A 62 -23.41 -13.77 -24.62
N PRO A 63 -22.97 -15.01 -24.89
CA PRO A 63 -22.90 -15.49 -26.29
C PRO A 63 -24.02 -16.44 -26.73
N LYS A 64 -24.06 -16.75 -28.04
CA LYS A 64 -24.75 -17.93 -28.62
C LYS A 64 -24.10 -18.41 -29.93
N ALA A 65 -24.45 -19.64 -30.36
CA ALA A 65 -23.54 -20.52 -31.09
C ALA A 65 -23.92 -20.89 -32.55
N SER A 66 -22.91 -21.36 -33.29
CA SER A 66 -22.96 -22.11 -34.59
C SER A 66 -23.41 -21.32 -35.84
N ARG A 67 -22.66 -21.31 -36.95
CA ARG A 67 -22.41 -22.45 -37.85
C ARG A 67 -21.17 -22.29 -38.75
N SER A 68 -20.75 -23.41 -39.33
CA SER A 68 -19.55 -23.63 -40.17
C SER A 68 -19.46 -22.83 -41.49
N ARG A 69 -18.25 -22.33 -41.82
CA ARG A 69 -17.65 -22.53 -43.16
C ARG A 69 -16.11 -22.49 -43.13
N ARG A 70 -15.46 -23.38 -43.91
CA ARG A 70 -13.99 -23.57 -43.99
C ARG A 70 -13.29 -22.59 -44.96
N LYS A 71 -12.09 -22.11 -44.60
CA LYS A 71 -10.91 -22.05 -45.51
C LYS A 71 -9.61 -22.01 -44.68
N SER A 72 -8.47 -22.32 -45.31
CA SER A 72 -7.36 -23.06 -44.67
C SER A 72 -6.02 -22.32 -44.54
N ALA A 73 -5.20 -22.78 -43.57
CA ALA A 73 -3.72 -22.67 -43.45
C ALA A 73 -3.10 -21.24 -43.36
N HIS A 74 -2.18 -20.95 -42.44
CA HIS A 74 -0.91 -21.65 -42.18
C HIS A 74 -0.46 -21.51 -40.71
N GLY A 75 0.31 -22.47 -40.20
CA GLY A 75 1.03 -22.36 -38.93
C GLY A 75 2.55 -22.27 -39.13
N VAL A 76 3.26 -21.69 -38.16
CA VAL A 76 4.73 -21.83 -38.00
C VAL A 76 5.06 -21.88 -36.51
N ASP A 77 5.90 -22.83 -36.12
CA ASP A 77 6.27 -23.16 -34.74
C ASP A 77 7.22 -22.16 -34.05
N HIS A 78 7.28 -22.26 -32.72
CA HIS A 78 8.29 -21.60 -31.88
C HIS A 78 9.72 -22.09 -32.19
N VAL A 79 10.51 -21.25 -32.84
CA VAL A 79 11.94 -21.53 -33.09
C VAL A 79 12.78 -21.25 -31.83
N LYS A 80 13.34 -22.30 -31.23
CA LYS A 80 14.43 -22.19 -30.23
C LYS A 80 15.68 -21.59 -30.88
N HIS A 81 16.18 -20.45 -30.39
CA HIS A 81 17.37 -19.82 -30.93
C HIS A 81 18.67 -20.61 -30.63
N ARG A 82 19.13 -21.38 -31.62
CA ARG A 82 20.46 -22.00 -31.64
C ARG A 82 21.52 -20.93 -32.00
N ARG A 83 22.60 -20.80 -31.21
CA ARG A 83 23.74 -19.90 -31.53
C ARG A 83 24.37 -20.31 -32.86
N THR A 84 24.56 -19.37 -33.81
CA THR A 84 25.25 -19.64 -35.08
C THR A 84 26.75 -19.81 -34.87
N ARG A 85 27.39 -20.68 -35.67
CA ARG A 85 28.81 -21.04 -35.54
C ARG A 85 29.74 -20.17 -36.40
N SER A 86 29.18 -19.24 -37.17
CA SER A 86 29.78 -18.44 -38.24
C SER A 86 30.12 -16.98 -37.87
N GLY A 87 29.72 -16.49 -36.70
CA GLY A 87 30.10 -15.15 -36.24
C GLY A 87 31.62 -14.96 -36.06
N CYS A 88 32.12 -13.73 -36.23
CA CYS A 88 33.52 -13.38 -35.95
C CYS A 88 33.90 -13.60 -34.48
N TYR A 89 35.19 -13.83 -34.21
CA TYR A 89 35.71 -14.09 -32.86
C TYR A 89 35.32 -12.99 -31.86
N THR A 90 35.40 -11.72 -32.27
CA THR A 90 35.13 -10.54 -31.43
C THR A 90 33.67 -10.41 -30.99
N CYS A 91 32.71 -10.83 -31.81
CA CYS A 91 31.30 -10.89 -31.39
C CYS A 91 31.03 -12.10 -30.50
N ARG A 92 31.68 -13.25 -30.78
CA ARG A 92 31.54 -14.48 -29.99
C ARG A 92 32.09 -14.35 -28.57
N SER A 93 33.29 -13.80 -28.40
CA SER A 93 33.90 -13.59 -27.08
C SER A 93 33.02 -12.69 -26.21
N ARG A 94 32.46 -11.64 -26.81
CA ARG A 94 31.51 -10.71 -26.17
C ARG A 94 30.08 -11.27 -26.03
N ARG A 95 29.82 -12.51 -26.43
CA ARG A 95 28.52 -13.21 -26.37
C ARG A 95 27.36 -12.45 -27.05
N VAL A 96 27.66 -11.60 -28.05
CA VAL A 96 26.66 -10.84 -28.82
C VAL A 96 26.43 -11.45 -30.22
N LYS A 97 25.21 -11.29 -30.76
CA LYS A 97 24.88 -11.77 -32.11
C LYS A 97 25.72 -11.03 -33.16
N CYS A 98 26.48 -11.76 -33.96
CA CYS A 98 27.17 -11.22 -35.13
C CYS A 98 26.17 -11.04 -36.29
N ASP A 99 26.37 -10.01 -37.10
CA ASP A 99 25.65 -9.78 -38.36
C ASP A 99 26.31 -10.49 -39.57
N GLU A 100 27.48 -11.10 -39.36
CA GLU A 100 28.17 -12.00 -40.31
C GLU A 100 28.55 -11.33 -41.66
N THR A 101 28.56 -9.99 -41.72
CA THR A 101 29.07 -9.24 -42.88
C THR A 101 30.61 -9.24 -42.92
N HIS A 102 31.16 -9.41 -44.14
CA HIS A 102 32.60 -9.46 -44.42
C HIS A 102 33.01 -8.22 -45.25
N PRO A 103 34.24 -7.68 -45.10
CA PRO A 103 35.35 -8.19 -44.28
C PRO A 103 35.24 -7.86 -42.79
N ILE A 104 34.43 -6.87 -42.40
CA ILE A 104 34.27 -6.43 -41.00
C ILE A 104 32.78 -6.31 -40.69
N CYS A 105 32.32 -7.02 -39.65
CA CYS A 105 30.91 -6.99 -39.26
C CYS A 105 30.46 -5.61 -38.75
N ASP A 106 29.21 -5.24 -38.96
CA ASP A 106 28.64 -3.92 -38.62
C ASP A 106 28.87 -3.56 -37.14
N ARG A 107 28.79 -4.55 -36.23
CA ARG A 107 29.07 -4.33 -34.80
C ARG A 107 30.53 -4.04 -34.49
N CYS A 108 31.46 -4.70 -35.19
CA CYS A 108 32.89 -4.43 -35.03
C CYS A 108 33.29 -3.11 -35.71
N ARG A 109 32.72 -2.81 -36.89
CA ARG A 109 32.91 -1.54 -37.62
C ARG A 109 32.44 -0.35 -36.78
N LYS A 110 31.18 -0.33 -36.31
CA LYS A 110 30.66 0.71 -35.41
C LYS A 110 31.43 0.78 -34.09
N GLY A 111 31.89 -0.37 -33.61
CA GLY A 111 32.67 -0.47 -32.39
C GLY A 111 34.15 -0.09 -32.51
N LYS A 112 34.67 0.20 -33.71
CA LYS A 112 36.11 0.35 -34.01
C LYS A 112 36.97 -0.79 -33.43
N ARG A 113 36.48 -2.03 -33.50
CA ARG A 113 37.18 -3.23 -33.00
C ARG A 113 37.70 -4.07 -34.17
N GLU A 114 38.82 -4.73 -33.94
CA GLU A 114 39.33 -5.77 -34.84
C GLU A 114 38.27 -6.85 -35.05
N CYS A 115 38.05 -7.25 -36.30
CA CYS A 115 37.05 -8.23 -36.70
C CYS A 115 37.73 -9.36 -37.45
N SER A 116 38.13 -10.40 -36.72
CA SER A 116 38.70 -11.60 -37.30
C SER A 116 37.64 -12.70 -37.41
N TYR A 117 37.53 -13.29 -38.60
CA TYR A 117 36.75 -14.50 -38.87
C TYR A 117 37.72 -15.70 -38.96
N PRO A 118 37.28 -16.92 -38.59
CA PRO A 118 38.06 -18.12 -38.83
C PRO A 118 38.33 -18.27 -40.34
N THR A 119 39.60 -18.40 -40.73
CA THR A 119 39.97 -18.73 -42.11
C THR A 119 39.96 -20.24 -42.29
N ASP A 120 39.23 -20.73 -43.28
CA ASP A 120 39.22 -22.16 -43.64
C ASP A 120 40.54 -22.53 -44.32
N SER A 121 41.45 -23.19 -43.60
CA SER A 121 42.70 -23.71 -44.14
C SER A 121 42.49 -25.04 -44.85
N THR A 122 42.65 -25.04 -46.18
CA THR A 122 42.54 -26.26 -47.01
C THR A 122 43.84 -27.07 -47.03
N THR A 123 43.74 -28.31 -46.54
CA THR A 123 44.40 -29.56 -46.97
C THR A 123 45.81 -29.55 -47.60
N THR A 124 46.80 -30.06 -46.85
CA THR A 124 47.89 -30.96 -47.33
C THR A 124 48.53 -31.67 -46.13
N GLN A 125 48.19 -32.94 -45.84
CA GLN A 125 48.88 -34.19 -46.24
C GLN A 125 50.21 -34.55 -45.54
N SER A 126 50.28 -35.82 -45.13
CA SER A 126 51.48 -36.71 -44.98
C SER A 126 52.56 -36.49 -43.89
N SER A 127 52.37 -37.19 -42.77
CA SER A 127 53.18 -38.34 -42.27
C SER A 127 54.70 -38.24 -41.94
N THR A 128 55.07 -39.05 -40.92
CA THR A 128 56.43 -39.42 -40.43
C THR A 128 57.13 -38.37 -39.53
N SER A 129 57.86 -38.70 -38.45
CA SER A 129 58.00 -39.95 -37.65
C SER A 129 58.67 -39.69 -36.29
N ALA A 130 58.36 -40.53 -35.28
CA ALA A 130 59.21 -40.98 -34.15
C ALA A 130 60.10 -40.00 -33.32
N THR A 131 59.63 -39.71 -32.10
CA THR A 131 60.34 -39.86 -30.79
C THR A 131 61.85 -39.52 -30.63
N LYS A 132 62.21 -38.58 -29.74
CA LYS A 132 62.74 -38.83 -28.36
C LYS A 132 63.32 -37.59 -27.62
N ASP A 133 63.01 -37.54 -26.32
CA ASP A 133 63.83 -37.19 -25.14
C ASP A 133 64.74 -35.93 -25.04
N ALA A 134 64.49 -35.17 -23.94
CA ALA A 134 65.43 -34.64 -22.94
C ALA A 134 66.21 -33.28 -23.08
N SER A 135 65.77 -32.33 -22.22
CA SER A 135 66.58 -31.50 -21.29
C SER A 135 67.38 -30.26 -21.77
N GLY A 136 67.62 -29.32 -20.81
CA GLY A 136 68.58 -28.19 -20.89
C GLY A 136 67.95 -26.85 -21.31
N THR A 137 67.70 -25.80 -20.51
CA THR A 137 68.29 -25.19 -19.28
C THR A 137 69.29 -24.04 -19.54
N SER A 138 68.94 -22.83 -19.05
CA SER A 138 69.81 -21.65 -18.74
C SER A 138 70.46 -20.89 -19.93
N GLN A 139 70.76 -19.57 -19.92
CA GLN A 139 71.25 -18.59 -18.93
C GLN A 139 70.75 -17.16 -19.35
N LEU A 140 70.41 -16.18 -18.48
CA LEU A 140 71.21 -15.38 -17.51
C LEU A 140 72.30 -14.46 -18.11
N ASN A 141 71.99 -13.16 -18.32
CA ASN A 141 72.56 -11.99 -17.61
C ASN A 141 72.33 -10.62 -18.31
N SER A 142 71.65 -9.68 -17.60
CA SER A 142 71.96 -8.24 -17.32
C SER A 142 72.46 -7.23 -18.41
N PRO A 143 72.47 -5.88 -18.18
CA PRO A 143 71.63 -4.99 -17.33
C PRO A 143 71.21 -3.62 -17.98
N ALA A 144 70.45 -2.77 -17.25
CA ALA A 144 70.73 -1.31 -16.94
C ALA A 144 69.58 -0.26 -17.07
N SER A 145 69.38 0.53 -15.98
CA SER A 145 68.92 1.96 -15.87
C SER A 145 67.56 2.44 -16.42
N SER A 146 66.82 3.43 -15.85
CA SER A 146 66.89 4.21 -14.57
C SER A 146 65.70 5.21 -14.38
N HIS A 147 65.36 5.55 -13.12
CA HIS A 147 64.55 6.72 -12.62
C HIS A 147 63.07 6.87 -13.03
N ASP A 148 62.13 7.40 -12.22
CA ASP A 148 62.15 7.99 -10.84
C ASP A 148 60.77 7.71 -10.16
N ASP A 149 60.70 7.22 -8.91
CA ASP A 149 60.38 7.95 -7.64
C ASP A 149 59.00 8.64 -7.59
N ARG A 150 58.08 8.54 -6.58
CA ARG A 150 57.96 8.03 -5.19
C ARG A 150 56.43 7.98 -4.83
N GLU A 151 55.85 7.42 -3.76
CA GLU A 151 56.24 6.62 -2.57
C GLU A 151 54.97 5.97 -1.92
N ASP A 152 55.15 4.83 -1.22
CA ASP A 152 54.56 4.36 0.08
C ASP A 152 53.06 4.60 0.43
N PHE A 153 52.24 3.63 0.90
CA PHE A 153 52.49 2.50 1.82
C PHE A 153 51.70 1.23 1.46
N ASP A 154 52.30 0.06 1.73
CA ASP A 154 51.67 -1.29 1.69
C ASP A 154 50.88 -1.64 2.96
N ASP A 155 49.93 -2.58 2.87
CA ASP A 155 50.07 -3.91 3.53
C ASP A 155 49.06 -4.94 2.95
N ASP A 156 49.54 -6.16 2.72
CA ASP A 156 48.79 -7.30 2.18
C ASP A 156 48.24 -8.19 3.31
N ASN A 157 47.06 -8.79 3.12
CA ASN A 157 46.94 -10.24 3.32
C ASN A 157 45.66 -10.86 2.72
N ASP A 158 45.83 -11.59 1.62
CA ASP A 158 44.85 -12.54 1.10
C ASP A 158 45.09 -13.94 1.67
N HIS A 159 44.05 -14.56 2.25
CA HIS A 159 44.01 -16.01 2.47
C HIS A 159 42.73 -16.62 1.90
N GLU A 160 42.80 -16.86 0.59
CA GLU A 160 41.91 -17.74 -0.16
C GLU A 160 42.09 -19.20 0.32
N PHE A 161 41.01 -19.82 0.84
CA PHE A 161 40.93 -21.28 0.96
C PHE A 161 39.88 -21.84 0.01
N LYS A 162 40.37 -22.72 -0.87
CA LYS A 162 39.65 -23.26 -2.03
C LYS A 162 38.94 -24.56 -1.68
N LEU A 163 37.69 -24.61 -2.12
CA LEU A 163 36.70 -25.70 -2.14
C LEU A 163 37.21 -27.14 -2.13
N ASP A 164 36.40 -28.01 -1.53
CA ASP A 164 36.39 -29.45 -1.83
C ASP A 164 35.03 -29.90 -2.42
N THR A 165 35.04 -31.02 -3.14
CA THR A 165 33.96 -31.44 -4.05
C THR A 165 33.17 -32.63 -3.48
N ILE A 166 31.84 -32.63 -3.58
CA ILE A 166 30.97 -33.76 -3.21
C ILE A 166 30.33 -34.37 -4.46
N ILE A 167 30.22 -35.70 -4.47
CA ILE A 167 29.84 -36.55 -5.60
C ILE A 167 28.34 -36.89 -5.54
N ASP A 168 27.68 -36.97 -6.69
CA ASP A 168 26.27 -37.39 -6.83
C ASP A 168 26.11 -38.92 -6.72
N GLU A 169 25.01 -39.39 -6.11
CA GLU A 169 24.59 -40.81 -6.05
C GLU A 169 23.17 -40.96 -6.64
N GLU A 170 22.93 -42.04 -7.41
CA GLU A 170 21.69 -42.26 -8.19
C GLU A 170 20.60 -43.09 -7.47
N GLU A 171 19.35 -42.95 -7.91
CA GLU A 171 18.21 -43.76 -7.45
C GLU A 171 18.24 -45.23 -7.93
N PRO A 172 17.63 -46.16 -7.18
CA PRO A 172 17.06 -47.39 -7.73
C PRO A 172 15.52 -47.35 -7.81
N ASN A 173 15.00 -47.76 -8.97
CA ASN A 173 13.58 -47.86 -9.28
C ASN A 173 13.18 -49.34 -9.41
N GLU A 174 12.10 -49.81 -8.77
CA GLU A 174 11.54 -51.14 -9.09
C GLU A 174 10.02 -51.28 -8.81
N SER A 175 9.43 -52.36 -9.32
CA SER A 175 8.11 -52.32 -9.98
C SER A 175 7.03 -53.24 -9.39
N THR A 176 5.77 -52.93 -9.72
CA THR A 176 4.55 -53.66 -9.33
C THR A 176 4.41 -55.03 -10.01
N PRO A 177 3.58 -55.92 -9.42
CA PRO A 177 2.65 -56.71 -10.24
C PRO A 177 1.18 -56.60 -9.80
N SER A 178 0.28 -56.82 -10.76
CA SER A 178 -1.19 -56.66 -10.67
C SER A 178 -1.91 -58.01 -10.67
N ALA A 179 -3.10 -58.11 -10.04
CA ALA A 179 -4.19 -58.93 -10.57
C ALA A 179 -5.58 -58.74 -9.91
N GLN A 180 -6.59 -58.71 -10.79
CA GLN A 180 -7.98 -59.19 -10.63
C GLN A 180 -9.07 -58.33 -9.96
N SER A 181 -10.29 -58.63 -10.40
CA SER A 181 -11.43 -57.72 -10.48
C SER A 181 -12.72 -58.33 -9.91
N LYS A 182 -13.69 -57.48 -9.61
CA LYS A 182 -15.13 -57.77 -9.78
C LYS A 182 -15.94 -56.47 -9.76
N SER A 183 -16.84 -56.34 -10.72
CA SER A 183 -17.77 -55.21 -10.81
C SER A 183 -18.99 -55.42 -9.89
N ARG A 184 -19.52 -54.33 -9.33
CA ARG A 184 -20.96 -54.11 -9.27
C ARG A 184 -21.30 -52.63 -9.09
N SER A 185 -22.41 -52.25 -9.70
CA SER A 185 -22.91 -50.89 -9.85
C SER A 185 -23.64 -50.37 -8.61
N SER A 186 -23.40 -49.11 -8.23
CA SER A 186 -24.52 -48.17 -8.03
C SER A 186 -24.05 -46.71 -7.98
N ALA A 187 -24.89 -45.80 -8.45
CA ALA A 187 -24.59 -44.37 -8.48
C ALA A 187 -24.84 -43.71 -7.12
N ARG A 188 -24.01 -42.72 -6.74
CA ARG A 188 -24.40 -41.56 -5.92
C ARG A 188 -23.38 -40.44 -6.03
N ARG A 189 -23.87 -39.20 -5.94
CA ARG A 189 -23.09 -37.95 -5.99
C ARG A 189 -22.20 -37.84 -4.74
N ALA A 190 -21.01 -37.28 -4.88
CA ALA A 190 -20.17 -36.89 -3.75
C ALA A 190 -19.50 -35.54 -4.03
N SER A 191 -19.79 -34.56 -3.17
CA SER A 191 -19.04 -33.31 -3.05
C SER A 191 -17.82 -33.54 -2.16
N ALA A 192 -16.67 -32.95 -2.49
CA ALA A 192 -15.45 -33.10 -1.70
C ALA A 192 -15.12 -31.80 -0.93
N ALA A 193 -15.42 -31.78 0.38
CA ALA A 193 -14.88 -30.80 1.31
C ALA A 193 -15.03 -31.33 2.76
N SER A 194 -13.94 -31.80 3.38
CA SER A 194 -13.78 -31.93 4.84
C SER A 194 -12.42 -32.54 5.23
N LYS A 195 -11.44 -31.68 5.55
CA LYS A 195 -10.31 -31.98 6.45
C LYS A 195 -9.86 -30.72 7.19
N LEU A 196 -10.76 -30.14 7.99
CA LEU A 196 -10.37 -29.16 9.01
C LEU A 196 -11.38 -29.13 10.17
N HIS A 197 -11.40 -30.19 10.98
CA HIS A 197 -12.15 -30.18 12.24
C HIS A 197 -11.55 -31.14 13.28
N ARG A 198 -10.47 -30.71 13.95
CA ARG A 198 -10.11 -31.20 15.29
C ARG A 198 -9.05 -30.29 15.94
N ILE A 199 -9.51 -29.32 16.73
CA ILE A 199 -8.89 -28.70 17.90
C ILE A 199 -9.97 -27.79 18.51
N ILE A 200 -10.00 -27.64 19.85
CA ILE A 200 -11.03 -26.98 20.68
C ILE A 200 -12.32 -27.81 20.91
N THR A 201 -12.29 -28.65 21.95
CA THR A 201 -13.48 -29.06 22.75
C THR A 201 -13.10 -29.21 24.22
N SER A 202 -13.21 -28.12 25.00
CA SER A 202 -13.31 -28.12 26.47
C SER A 202 -13.72 -26.69 26.92
N SER A 203 -15.02 -26.40 27.01
CA SER A 203 -15.85 -26.55 28.22
C SER A 203 -15.79 -25.31 29.13
N GLY A 204 -16.82 -24.45 29.04
CA GLY A 204 -17.10 -23.43 30.05
C GLY A 204 -18.12 -23.94 31.09
N GLY A 205 -18.13 -23.33 32.27
CA GLY A 205 -19.11 -23.62 33.32
C GLY A 205 -18.81 -22.88 34.62
N ARG A 206 -19.60 -21.85 34.94
CA ARG A 206 -19.54 -21.12 36.22
C ARG A 206 -20.27 -21.91 37.33
N GLN A 207 -19.71 -21.92 38.53
CA GLN A 207 -20.46 -21.76 39.79
C GLN A 207 -19.58 -20.99 40.78
N GLY A 208 -20.19 -20.34 41.77
CA GLY A 208 -19.46 -19.73 42.88
C GLY A 208 -20.33 -19.69 44.13
N SER A 209 -19.70 -19.82 45.28
CA SER A 209 -20.21 -19.37 46.58
C SER A 209 -19.13 -19.51 47.67
N GLU A 210 -19.19 -18.58 48.62
CA GLU A 210 -18.73 -18.71 50.03
C GLU A 210 -17.23 -18.76 50.36
N THR A 211 -16.81 -17.68 51.03
CA THR A 211 -15.65 -17.61 51.94
C THR A 211 -15.90 -18.42 53.22
N PRO A 212 -14.82 -18.77 53.95
CA PRO A 212 -14.69 -18.12 55.25
C PRO A 212 -13.28 -17.54 55.54
N SER A 213 -13.27 -16.59 56.47
CA SER A 213 -12.12 -15.84 56.99
C SER A 213 -11.09 -16.69 57.75
N LEU A 214 -9.82 -16.26 57.77
CA LEU A 214 -9.04 -16.11 59.02
C LEU A 214 -7.83 -15.16 58.84
N GLU A 215 -7.36 -14.62 59.96
CA GLU A 215 -6.52 -13.41 60.09
C GLU A 215 -5.01 -13.60 59.77
N GLY A 216 -4.26 -12.50 59.54
CA GLY A 216 -2.79 -12.61 59.37
C GLY A 216 -1.96 -11.37 59.01
N THR A 217 -2.25 -10.20 59.60
CA THR A 217 -1.39 -8.97 59.68
C THR A 217 -0.05 -8.90 58.89
N LYS A 218 0.10 -7.87 58.03
CA LYS A 218 1.06 -6.74 58.22
C LYS A 218 1.09 -5.79 57.00
N ALA A 219 0.97 -4.50 57.25
CA ALA A 219 1.16 -3.44 56.27
C ALA A 219 2.59 -2.88 56.32
N SER A 220 3.07 -2.35 55.19
CA SER A 220 4.16 -1.36 55.12
C SER A 220 4.10 -0.58 53.80
N SER A 221 3.81 0.73 53.87
CA SER A 221 4.31 1.73 52.91
C SER A 221 5.78 2.05 53.24
N PRO A 222 6.60 2.58 52.31
CA PRO A 222 6.70 4.05 52.12
C PRO A 222 6.93 4.45 50.63
N ALA A 223 6.39 5.54 50.09
CA ALA A 223 6.62 6.99 50.29
C ALA A 223 7.45 7.63 49.14
N THR A 224 7.24 8.93 48.95
CA THR A 224 7.70 9.79 47.86
C THR A 224 9.19 10.14 47.93
N SER A 225 9.83 10.31 46.76
CA SER A 225 10.91 11.30 46.60
C SER A 225 11.05 11.80 45.16
N THR A 226 11.34 13.09 45.03
CA THR A 226 11.49 13.89 43.82
C THR A 226 12.76 13.53 43.04
N GLY A 227 12.72 13.54 41.71
CA GLY A 227 13.90 13.35 40.85
C GLY A 227 14.00 14.42 39.75
N THR A 228 14.91 15.36 39.91
CA THR A 228 15.20 16.41 38.91
C THR A 228 15.99 15.85 37.72
N ALA A 229 15.77 16.40 36.53
CA ALA A 229 16.41 15.95 35.29
C ALA A 229 17.89 16.35 35.19
N SER A 230 18.69 15.52 34.51
CA SER A 230 19.82 15.94 33.65
C SER A 230 20.21 14.80 32.70
N VAL A 231 20.49 15.15 31.44
CA VAL A 231 20.73 14.21 30.33
C VAL A 231 22.15 14.39 29.82
N THR A 232 22.90 13.29 29.61
CA THR A 232 23.93 13.19 28.54
C THR A 232 24.23 11.70 28.24
N PRO A 233 24.78 11.35 27.06
CA PRO A 233 24.49 10.07 26.44
C PRO A 233 25.57 8.99 26.63
N ALA A 234 25.14 7.76 26.89
CA ALA A 234 25.93 6.55 26.64
C ALA A 234 25.58 5.97 25.26
N ALA A 235 26.59 5.47 24.54
CA ALA A 235 26.39 4.78 23.28
C ALA A 235 25.78 3.39 23.52
N TYR A 236 24.63 3.11 22.90
CA TYR A 236 24.03 1.79 22.95
C TYR A 236 24.20 1.05 21.62
N ASN A 237 24.91 -0.07 21.70
CA ASN A 237 24.84 -1.13 20.72
C ASN A 237 23.41 -1.71 20.65
N LEU A 238 23.15 -2.42 19.56
CA LEU A 238 21.90 -3.16 19.33
C LEU A 238 21.58 -4.06 20.56
N PRO A 239 20.35 -4.06 21.10
CA PRO A 239 19.96 -5.00 22.14
C PRO A 239 20.14 -6.44 21.65
N GLU A 240 20.88 -7.21 22.43
CA GLU A 240 21.15 -8.63 22.19
C GLU A 240 19.85 -9.44 22.20
N LEU A 241 19.75 -10.47 21.36
CA LEU A 241 18.52 -11.20 21.03
C LEU A 241 17.98 -12.13 22.14
N THR A 242 18.35 -11.85 23.40
CA THR A 242 18.20 -12.71 24.57
C THR A 242 17.65 -11.92 25.75
N GLY A 243 16.32 -11.86 25.92
CA GLY A 243 15.75 -11.15 27.09
C GLY A 243 14.24 -10.91 27.17
N LEU A 244 13.42 -11.32 26.20
CA LEU A 244 11.96 -11.34 26.35
C LEU A 244 11.49 -12.79 26.34
N GLY A 245 10.86 -13.22 27.44
CA GLY A 245 10.42 -14.59 27.65
C GLY A 245 9.29 -14.96 26.70
N SER A 246 9.65 -15.49 25.53
CA SER A 246 8.71 -16.26 24.73
C SER A 246 8.28 -17.48 25.52
N SER A 247 6.99 -17.58 25.82
CA SER A 247 6.37 -18.90 26.01
C SER A 247 6.62 -19.67 24.71
N GLU A 248 7.59 -20.59 24.72
CA GLU A 248 8.03 -21.29 23.52
C GLU A 248 6.87 -22.13 23.00
N ARG A 249 6.17 -21.60 21.99
CA ARG A 249 5.15 -22.36 21.28
C ARG A 249 5.85 -23.47 20.49
N PRO A 250 5.63 -24.77 20.79
CA PRO A 250 6.39 -25.85 20.15
C PRO A 250 6.18 -25.89 18.63
N GLU A 251 4.99 -25.46 18.18
CA GLU A 251 4.62 -25.22 16.77
C GLU A 251 5.63 -24.34 16.01
N TRP A 252 6.32 -23.40 16.66
CA TRP A 252 7.23 -22.46 16.00
C TRP A 252 8.69 -22.91 16.00
N ALA A 253 9.06 -23.99 16.71
CA ALA A 253 10.47 -24.38 16.91
C ALA A 253 11.25 -24.65 15.61
N HIS A 254 10.55 -25.00 14.53
CA HIS A 254 11.12 -25.23 13.20
C HIS A 254 11.48 -23.94 12.43
N LEU A 255 11.07 -22.76 12.92
CA LEU A 255 11.27 -21.48 12.24
C LEU A 255 12.60 -20.81 12.63
N PRO A 256 13.22 -20.06 11.69
CA PRO A 256 14.37 -19.18 11.97
C PRO A 256 14.12 -18.24 13.17
N GLN A 257 15.17 -17.92 13.93
CA GLN A 257 15.07 -17.13 15.17
C GLN A 257 14.46 -15.73 14.96
N ASP A 258 14.81 -15.08 13.86
CA ASP A 258 14.30 -13.78 13.43
C ASP A 258 12.82 -13.85 13.02
N VAL A 259 12.44 -14.88 12.26
CA VAL A 259 11.05 -15.18 11.90
C VAL A 259 10.20 -15.43 13.16
N ARG A 260 10.70 -16.22 14.12
CA ARG A 260 10.03 -16.45 15.41
C ARG A 260 9.86 -15.16 16.20
N PHE A 261 10.89 -14.30 16.26
CA PHE A 261 10.83 -13.02 16.95
C PHE A 261 9.73 -12.12 16.38
N TYR A 262 9.70 -11.93 15.06
CA TYR A 262 8.69 -11.07 14.42
C TYR A 262 7.28 -11.67 14.45
N LEU A 263 7.12 -13.00 14.39
CA LEU A 263 5.81 -13.65 14.56
C LEU A 263 5.31 -13.55 16.02
N GLY A 264 6.21 -13.61 17.01
CA GLY A 264 5.89 -13.30 18.40
C GLY A 264 5.47 -11.84 18.58
N TYR A 265 6.26 -10.91 18.02
CA TYR A 265 5.93 -9.47 18.00
C TYR A 265 4.56 -9.22 17.37
N PHE A 266 4.24 -9.88 16.25
CA PHE A 266 2.95 -9.84 15.58
C PHE A 266 1.81 -10.18 16.55
N CYS A 267 1.87 -11.37 17.16
CA CYS A 267 0.81 -11.88 18.04
C CYS A 267 0.60 -11.02 19.30
N GLU A 268 1.63 -10.34 19.78
CA GLU A 268 1.58 -9.49 20.97
C GLU A 268 1.12 -8.05 20.65
N HIS A 269 1.72 -7.43 19.63
CA HIS A 269 1.63 -5.99 19.39
C HIS A 269 0.58 -5.58 18.36
N LEU A 270 0.37 -6.41 17.33
CA LEU A 270 -0.56 -6.11 16.25
C LEU A 270 -1.98 -6.62 16.59
N THR A 271 -2.96 -5.97 15.98
CA THR A 271 -4.39 -6.07 16.33
C THR A 271 -5.21 -5.93 15.06
N ASN A 272 -6.49 -6.32 15.10
CA ASN A 272 -7.47 -6.04 14.06
C ASN A 272 -7.52 -4.57 13.61
N TYR A 273 -7.22 -3.63 14.53
CA TYR A 273 -7.15 -2.20 14.20
C TYR A 273 -6.01 -1.86 13.24
N HIS A 274 -4.87 -2.54 13.32
CA HIS A 274 -3.77 -2.35 12.35
C HIS A 274 -4.15 -2.81 10.94
N TYR A 275 -5.20 -3.63 10.80
CA TYR A 275 -5.78 -4.07 9.53
C TYR A 275 -7.00 -3.27 9.09
N GLY A 276 -7.37 -2.23 9.85
CA GLY A 276 -8.55 -1.45 9.53
C GLY A 276 -9.88 -2.16 9.76
N ILE A 277 -9.90 -3.18 10.62
CA ILE A 277 -11.09 -3.96 10.97
C ILE A 277 -11.54 -3.59 12.39
N LEU A 278 -12.82 -3.28 12.55
CA LEU A 278 -13.38 -2.71 13.78
C LEU A 278 -13.52 -3.72 14.93
N THR A 279 -13.79 -4.99 14.62
CA THR A 279 -13.95 -6.07 15.61
C THR A 279 -13.11 -7.29 15.25
N ASP A 280 -12.89 -8.19 16.21
CA ASP A 280 -12.30 -9.51 15.96
C ASP A 280 -13.07 -10.60 16.73
N ALA A 281 -14.34 -10.80 16.34
CA ALA A 281 -15.28 -11.70 17.02
C ALA A 281 -14.83 -13.17 17.13
N HIS A 282 -13.77 -13.55 16.40
CA HIS A 282 -13.25 -14.92 16.32
C HIS A 282 -11.73 -14.99 16.55
N ASP A 283 -11.12 -13.94 17.10
CA ASP A 283 -9.66 -13.81 17.34
C ASP A 283 -8.80 -14.15 16.11
N PHE A 284 -9.32 -13.82 14.93
CA PHE A 284 -8.76 -14.14 13.62
C PHE A 284 -7.33 -13.62 13.48
N PHE A 285 -7.07 -12.37 13.89
CA PHE A 285 -5.78 -11.75 13.68
C PHE A 285 -4.71 -12.28 14.66
N ARG A 286 -5.06 -12.74 15.86
CA ARG A 286 -4.07 -13.28 16.83
C ARG A 286 -3.89 -14.79 16.78
N THR A 287 -4.87 -15.54 16.27
CA THR A 287 -4.82 -17.01 16.25
C THR A 287 -4.91 -17.61 14.84
N ILE A 288 -6.01 -17.34 14.12
CA ILE A 288 -6.30 -18.02 12.84
C ILE A 288 -5.29 -17.59 11.75
N LEU A 289 -5.01 -16.30 11.63
CA LEU A 289 -4.10 -15.78 10.61
C LEU A 289 -2.63 -16.23 10.83
N PRO A 290 -2.06 -16.18 12.06
CA PRO A 290 -0.77 -16.82 12.35
C PRO A 290 -0.75 -18.33 12.08
N ALA A 291 -1.81 -19.08 12.42
CA ALA A 291 -1.86 -20.52 12.15
C ALA A 291 -1.85 -20.81 10.64
N LEU A 292 -2.66 -20.10 9.84
CA LEU A 292 -2.65 -20.20 8.38
C LEU A 292 -1.31 -19.77 7.76
N ALA A 293 -0.58 -18.86 8.41
CA ALA A 293 0.74 -18.43 7.98
C ALA A 293 1.79 -19.55 8.15
N LEU A 294 1.73 -20.34 9.23
CA LEU A 294 2.62 -21.50 9.41
C LEU A 294 2.48 -22.55 8.29
N GLU A 295 1.29 -22.65 7.68
CA GLU A 295 1.01 -23.55 6.56
C GLU A 295 1.36 -22.96 5.18
N ASN A 296 1.70 -21.68 5.08
CA ASN A 296 1.98 -21.02 3.80
C ASN A 296 3.16 -20.03 3.87
N GLU A 297 4.29 -20.38 3.24
CA GLU A 297 5.52 -19.61 3.31
C GLU A 297 5.36 -18.15 2.81
N ALA A 298 4.57 -17.89 1.77
CA ALA A 298 4.36 -16.52 1.28
C ALA A 298 3.57 -15.67 2.28
N LEU A 299 2.52 -16.23 2.89
CA LEU A 299 1.75 -15.58 3.94
C LEU A 299 2.60 -15.33 5.20
N LEU A 300 3.43 -16.30 5.61
CA LEU A 300 4.37 -16.16 6.73
C LEU A 300 5.29 -14.95 6.55
N TYR A 301 5.97 -14.84 5.41
CA TYR A 301 6.86 -13.71 5.17
C TYR A 301 6.12 -12.39 4.96
N ALA A 302 4.84 -12.40 4.58
CA ALA A 302 4.01 -11.20 4.54
C ALA A 302 3.68 -10.70 5.96
N LEU A 303 3.23 -11.58 6.87
CA LEU A 303 3.00 -11.24 8.28
C LEU A 303 4.28 -10.77 8.96
N VAL A 304 5.38 -11.50 8.77
CA VAL A 304 6.70 -11.20 9.34
C VAL A 304 7.23 -9.86 8.79
N GLY A 305 7.03 -9.58 7.50
CA GLY A 305 7.37 -8.28 6.90
C GLY A 305 6.59 -7.13 7.53
N PHE A 306 5.28 -7.29 7.76
CA PHE A 306 4.45 -6.29 8.41
C PHE A 306 4.81 -6.07 9.89
N ALA A 307 5.08 -7.14 10.62
CA ALA A 307 5.58 -7.07 12.00
C ALA A 307 6.97 -6.42 12.09
N ALA A 308 7.88 -6.77 11.18
CA ALA A 308 9.20 -6.18 11.07
C ALA A 308 9.13 -4.69 10.71
N TYR A 309 8.17 -4.26 9.87
CA TYR A 309 7.94 -2.84 9.55
C TYR A 309 7.60 -2.04 10.82
N HIS A 310 6.59 -2.47 11.57
CA HIS A 310 6.20 -1.82 12.83
C HIS A 310 7.30 -1.87 13.91
N CYS A 311 8.05 -2.98 14.00
CA CYS A 311 9.18 -3.08 14.92
C CYS A 311 10.34 -2.14 14.51
N THR A 312 10.60 -2.01 13.21
CA THR A 312 11.66 -1.14 12.65
C THR A 312 11.36 0.34 12.92
N LEU A 313 10.11 0.78 12.77
CA LEU A 313 9.69 2.17 13.02
C LEU A 313 9.80 2.59 14.48
N ARG A 314 9.64 1.67 15.44
CA ARG A 314 9.85 1.95 16.89
C ARG A 314 11.30 2.29 17.23
N ASN A 315 12.25 1.99 16.36
CA ASN A 315 13.64 2.39 16.50
C ASN A 315 13.94 3.58 15.56
N PRO A 316 14.21 4.80 16.06
CA PRO A 316 14.56 5.95 15.21
C PRO A 316 15.76 5.73 14.28
N ARG A 317 16.62 4.75 14.60
CA ARG A 317 17.80 4.32 13.80
C ARG A 317 17.57 2.97 13.10
N GLY A 318 16.33 2.50 13.00
CA GLY A 318 15.96 1.29 12.27
C GLY A 318 16.37 1.36 10.80
N LYS A 319 16.68 0.20 10.20
CA LYS A 319 17.15 0.08 8.81
C LYS A 319 16.09 -0.62 7.97
N MET A 320 15.69 -0.01 6.86
CA MET A 320 14.62 -0.53 5.99
C MET A 320 14.79 -1.99 5.54
N HIS A 321 16.03 -2.42 5.30
CA HIS A 321 16.34 -3.82 4.94
C HIS A 321 15.75 -4.84 5.94
N GLN A 322 15.62 -4.47 7.23
CA GLN A 322 15.12 -5.34 8.29
C GLN A 322 13.68 -5.83 8.02
N PHE A 323 12.84 -5.04 7.33
CA PHE A 323 11.50 -5.47 6.91
C PHE A 323 11.42 -5.83 5.41
N LEU A 324 12.13 -5.08 4.55
CA LEU A 324 12.09 -5.28 3.09
C LEU A 324 12.51 -6.67 2.66
N GLN A 325 13.44 -7.32 3.38
CA GLN A 325 13.87 -8.68 3.07
C GLN A 325 12.72 -9.70 3.10
N TYR A 326 11.82 -9.61 4.09
CA TYR A 326 10.69 -10.53 4.24
C TYR A 326 9.57 -10.19 3.26
N TYR A 327 9.28 -8.90 3.09
CA TYR A 327 8.33 -8.42 2.09
C TYR A 327 8.73 -8.88 0.67
N ASN A 328 10.00 -8.67 0.26
CA ASN A 328 10.51 -9.11 -1.03
C ASN A 328 10.48 -10.64 -1.17
N LYS A 329 10.77 -11.38 -0.09
CA LYS A 329 10.67 -12.85 -0.07
C LYS A 329 9.21 -13.30 -0.28
N SER A 330 8.23 -12.70 0.40
CA SER A 330 6.80 -12.99 0.20
C SER A 330 6.35 -12.74 -1.24
N VAL A 331 6.66 -11.56 -1.80
CA VAL A 331 6.35 -11.19 -3.20
C VAL A 331 6.98 -12.20 -4.18
N THR A 332 8.22 -12.61 -3.94
CA THR A 332 8.94 -13.59 -4.79
C THR A 332 8.29 -14.97 -4.77
N ILE A 333 7.91 -15.47 -3.58
CA ILE A 333 7.25 -16.78 -3.44
C ILE A 333 5.85 -16.73 -4.07
N LEU A 334 5.07 -15.67 -3.81
CA LEU A 334 3.76 -15.45 -4.43
C LEU A 334 3.86 -15.42 -5.96
N LEU A 335 4.82 -14.68 -6.52
CA LEU A 335 5.08 -14.67 -7.97
C LEU A 335 5.44 -16.06 -8.50
N GLY A 336 6.13 -16.89 -7.70
CA GLY A 336 6.41 -18.30 -7.99
C GLY A 336 5.15 -19.16 -8.11
N PHE A 337 4.27 -19.13 -7.09
CA PHE A 337 2.99 -19.85 -7.09
C PHE A 337 2.14 -19.49 -8.32
N LEU A 338 2.04 -18.19 -8.61
CA LEU A 338 1.26 -17.69 -9.73
C LEU A 338 1.85 -18.11 -11.09
N LYS A 339 3.18 -18.07 -11.25
CA LYS A 339 3.86 -18.49 -12.49
C LYS A 339 3.66 -19.97 -12.79
N ARG A 340 3.59 -20.82 -11.75
CA ARG A 340 3.31 -22.26 -11.87
C ARG A 340 1.83 -22.57 -12.13
N LYS A 341 0.95 -21.56 -12.12
CA LYS A 341 -0.52 -21.71 -12.27
C LYS A 341 -1.10 -22.70 -11.24
N GLU A 342 -0.57 -22.68 -10.03
CA GLU A 342 -1.15 -23.43 -8.91
C GLU A 342 -2.59 -22.97 -8.66
N ASP A 343 -3.44 -23.89 -8.19
CA ASP A 343 -4.80 -23.57 -7.80
C ASP A 343 -4.79 -22.52 -6.68
N HIS A 344 -5.63 -21.50 -6.81
CA HIS A 344 -5.72 -20.46 -5.78
C HIS A 344 -6.21 -21.07 -4.48
N SER A 345 -5.71 -20.55 -3.36
CA SER A 345 -6.12 -20.98 -2.02
C SER A 345 -6.52 -19.77 -1.16
N PRO A 346 -7.24 -19.98 -0.03
CA PRO A 346 -7.49 -18.92 0.94
C PRO A 346 -6.18 -18.29 1.47
N ALA A 347 -5.11 -19.07 1.61
CA ALA A 347 -3.80 -18.55 1.99
C ALA A 347 -3.17 -17.65 0.92
N THR A 348 -3.36 -17.97 -0.38
CA THR A 348 -2.97 -17.09 -1.50
C THR A 348 -3.71 -15.75 -1.42
N LEU A 349 -5.02 -15.78 -1.16
CA LEU A 349 -5.83 -14.57 -1.02
C LEU A 349 -5.40 -13.73 0.19
N LEU A 350 -5.19 -14.37 1.35
CA LEU A 350 -4.68 -13.70 2.55
C LEU A 350 -3.28 -13.11 2.35
N THR A 351 -2.42 -13.75 1.54
CA THR A 351 -1.11 -13.18 1.18
C THR A 351 -1.29 -11.89 0.38
N ILE A 352 -2.20 -11.87 -0.60
CA ILE A 352 -2.47 -10.67 -1.41
C ILE A 352 -3.07 -9.56 -0.54
N LEU A 353 -4.00 -9.87 0.36
CA LEU A 353 -4.59 -8.90 1.30
C LEU A 353 -3.54 -8.36 2.30
N GLN A 354 -2.65 -9.21 2.80
CA GLN A 354 -1.57 -8.78 3.70
C GLN A 354 -0.56 -7.85 3.00
N LEU A 355 -0.21 -8.14 1.74
CA LEU A 355 0.64 -7.26 0.93
C LEU A 355 -0.09 -5.94 0.64
N ALA A 356 -1.39 -5.97 0.30
CA ALA A 356 -2.21 -4.76 0.18
C ALA A 356 -2.17 -3.88 1.43
N THR A 357 -2.24 -4.48 2.63
CA THR A 357 -2.05 -3.73 3.89
C THR A 357 -0.66 -3.10 3.99
N ILE A 358 0.41 -3.77 3.56
CA ILE A 358 1.74 -3.14 3.54
C ILE A 358 1.78 -1.95 2.56
N GLU A 359 1.15 -2.05 1.38
CA GLU A 359 1.08 -0.94 0.43
C GLU A 359 0.25 0.25 0.94
N GLU A 360 -0.86 -0.01 1.67
CA GLU A 360 -1.66 1.01 2.35
C GLU A 360 -0.81 1.82 3.34
N TYR A 361 0.01 1.14 4.15
CA TYR A 361 0.93 1.78 5.10
C TYR A 361 2.08 2.53 4.43
N LEU A 362 2.58 2.04 3.29
CA LEU A 362 3.60 2.75 2.50
C LEU A 362 3.03 3.93 1.69
N GLY A 363 1.71 4.09 1.61
CA GLY A 363 1.08 5.07 0.73
C GLY A 363 1.31 4.76 -0.76
N ASP A 364 1.55 3.50 -1.11
CA ASP A 364 1.78 3.03 -2.49
C ASP A 364 0.46 2.58 -3.11
N TRP A 365 -0.35 3.58 -3.48
CA TRP A 365 -1.71 3.37 -3.99
C TRP A 365 -1.76 2.53 -5.26
N ILE A 366 -0.69 2.56 -6.05
CA ILE A 366 -0.63 1.90 -7.36
C ILE A 366 -0.49 0.40 -7.17
N ASN A 367 0.40 -0.02 -6.27
CA ASN A 367 0.55 -1.41 -5.90
C ASN A 367 -0.65 -1.90 -5.05
N LEU A 368 -1.21 -1.05 -4.17
CA LEU A 368 -2.47 -1.33 -3.46
C LEU A 368 -3.63 -1.66 -4.40
N MET A 369 -3.89 -0.82 -5.41
CA MET A 369 -4.91 -1.07 -6.45
C MET A 369 -4.63 -2.35 -7.23
N GLY A 370 -3.36 -2.64 -7.50
CA GLY A 370 -2.92 -3.88 -8.14
C GLY A 370 -3.25 -5.12 -7.31
N HIS A 371 -2.98 -5.10 -6.00
CA HIS A 371 -3.35 -6.16 -5.07
C HIS A 371 -4.86 -6.29 -4.89
N GLN A 372 -5.61 -5.19 -4.79
CA GLN A 372 -7.08 -5.21 -4.71
C GLN A 372 -7.67 -5.92 -5.95
N ARG A 373 -7.19 -5.61 -7.16
CA ARG A 373 -7.65 -6.27 -8.40
C ARG A 373 -7.30 -7.77 -8.42
N ALA A 374 -6.11 -8.15 -7.94
CA ALA A 374 -5.73 -9.56 -7.86
C ALA A 374 -6.52 -10.32 -6.77
N ALA A 375 -6.81 -9.67 -5.64
CA ALA A 375 -7.66 -10.21 -4.59
C ALA A 375 -9.09 -10.45 -5.10
N TYR A 376 -9.66 -9.51 -5.87
CA TYR A 376 -10.95 -9.69 -6.55
C TYR A 376 -10.95 -10.92 -7.45
N GLU A 377 -9.93 -11.05 -8.32
CA GLU A 377 -9.76 -12.18 -9.22
C GLU A 377 -9.66 -13.54 -8.50
N VAL A 378 -9.16 -13.57 -7.27
CA VAL A 378 -9.01 -14.80 -6.46
C VAL A 378 -10.27 -15.06 -5.65
N LEU A 379 -10.77 -14.07 -4.91
CA LEU A 379 -11.98 -14.13 -4.09
C LEU A 379 -13.18 -14.67 -4.89
N THR A 380 -13.43 -14.10 -6.07
CA THR A 380 -14.55 -14.48 -6.95
C THR A 380 -14.39 -15.85 -7.63
N LYS A 381 -13.19 -16.45 -7.60
CA LYS A 381 -12.97 -17.84 -8.03
C LYS A 381 -13.13 -18.84 -6.88
N LEU A 382 -12.74 -18.45 -5.66
CA LEU A 382 -12.80 -19.30 -4.47
C LEU A 382 -14.20 -19.37 -3.86
N TYR A 383 -14.97 -18.28 -3.98
CA TYR A 383 -16.22 -18.13 -3.23
C TYR A 383 -17.38 -17.58 -4.06
N THR A 384 -18.58 -17.82 -3.55
CA THR A 384 -19.80 -17.05 -3.85
C THR A 384 -20.17 -16.23 -2.59
N PRO A 385 -21.08 -15.25 -2.68
CA PRO A 385 -21.55 -14.50 -1.50
C PRO A 385 -22.03 -15.40 -0.36
N GLN A 386 -22.64 -16.54 -0.67
CA GLN A 386 -23.17 -17.49 0.31
C GLN A 386 -22.09 -18.43 0.87
N SER A 387 -21.09 -18.83 0.08
CA SER A 387 -20.03 -19.72 0.58
C SER A 387 -18.99 -19.00 1.42
N ILE A 388 -18.72 -17.71 1.14
CA ILE A 388 -17.77 -16.92 1.94
C ILE A 388 -18.29 -16.62 3.35
N ILE A 389 -19.58 -16.27 3.49
CA ILE A 389 -20.16 -15.96 4.82
C ILE A 389 -20.29 -17.20 5.73
N ALA A 390 -20.19 -18.41 5.19
CA ALA A 390 -20.40 -19.66 5.92
C ALA A 390 -19.36 -19.92 7.03
N THR A 391 -18.18 -19.29 6.97
CA THR A 391 -17.08 -19.50 7.93
C THR A 391 -16.59 -18.20 8.55
N PRO A 392 -16.09 -18.22 9.81
CA PRO A 392 -15.37 -17.09 10.41
C PRO A 392 -14.31 -16.47 9.49
N THR A 393 -13.38 -17.30 9.00
CA THR A 393 -12.30 -16.93 8.08
C THR A 393 -12.82 -16.24 6.82
N GLY A 394 -13.88 -16.78 6.19
CA GLY A 394 -14.47 -16.19 5.00
C GLY A 394 -15.11 -14.83 5.27
N ARG A 395 -15.83 -14.67 6.39
CA ARG A 395 -16.38 -13.37 6.79
C ARG A 395 -15.29 -12.32 7.02
N THR A 396 -14.20 -12.67 7.70
CA THR A 396 -13.08 -11.72 7.90
C THR A 396 -12.37 -11.39 6.58
N ILE A 397 -12.15 -12.38 5.70
CA ILE A 397 -11.62 -12.14 4.34
C ILE A 397 -12.51 -11.18 3.55
N LEU A 398 -13.84 -11.38 3.60
CA LEU A 398 -14.79 -10.51 2.91
C LEU A 398 -14.78 -9.09 3.48
N SER A 399 -14.81 -8.93 4.80
CA SER A 399 -14.76 -7.61 5.46
C SER A 399 -13.47 -6.85 5.15
N TRP A 400 -12.33 -7.56 5.10
CA TRP A 400 -11.02 -7.01 4.77
C TRP A 400 -10.92 -6.63 3.28
N TYR A 401 -11.39 -7.49 2.37
CA TYR A 401 -11.47 -7.14 0.95
C TYR A 401 -12.43 -5.95 0.71
N ASN A 402 -13.62 -5.96 1.32
CA ASN A 402 -14.64 -4.91 1.17
C ASN A 402 -14.15 -3.54 1.67
N ARG A 403 -13.21 -3.49 2.63
CA ARG A 403 -12.51 -2.25 3.01
C ARG A 403 -11.77 -1.68 1.79
N TYR A 404 -10.88 -2.48 1.18
CA TYR A 404 -10.10 -2.02 0.03
C TYR A 404 -10.95 -1.72 -1.19
N ASP A 405 -11.95 -2.54 -1.50
CA ASP A 405 -12.81 -2.37 -2.66
C ASP A 405 -13.57 -1.03 -2.65
N VAL A 406 -14.15 -0.70 -1.50
CA VAL A 406 -14.89 0.56 -1.29
C VAL A 406 -13.92 1.75 -1.20
N PHE A 407 -12.81 1.61 -0.46
CA PHE A 407 -11.81 2.67 -0.29
C PHE A 407 -11.17 3.07 -1.63
N VAL A 408 -10.75 2.08 -2.42
CA VAL A 408 -10.18 2.28 -3.77
C VAL A 408 -11.22 2.86 -4.73
N GLY A 409 -12.48 2.41 -4.67
CA GLY A 409 -13.58 2.98 -5.46
C GLY A 409 -13.83 4.46 -5.16
N LEU A 410 -14.05 4.79 -3.88
CA LEU A 410 -14.26 6.16 -3.42
C LEU A 410 -13.10 7.09 -3.79
N MET A 411 -11.85 6.62 -3.60
CA MET A 411 -10.67 7.47 -3.81
C MET A 411 -10.22 7.56 -5.27
N GLY A 412 -10.39 6.50 -6.06
CA GLY A 412 -10.13 6.52 -7.50
C GLY A 412 -11.25 7.14 -8.33
N GLY A 413 -12.40 7.43 -7.72
CA GLY A 413 -13.55 8.04 -8.36
C GLY A 413 -14.31 7.10 -9.29
N PHE A 414 -14.50 5.85 -8.86
CA PHE A 414 -15.21 4.80 -9.61
C PHE A 414 -15.95 3.82 -8.69
N ALA A 415 -16.80 2.98 -9.29
CA ALA A 415 -17.56 1.96 -8.58
C ALA A 415 -16.66 0.91 -7.90
N ALA A 416 -16.96 0.58 -6.63
CA ALA A 416 -16.43 -0.62 -5.98
C ALA A 416 -16.72 -1.88 -6.84
N ALA A 417 -15.75 -2.79 -6.95
CA ALA A 417 -15.79 -3.86 -7.95
C ALA A 417 -16.73 -5.01 -7.59
N LEU A 418 -16.99 -5.27 -6.30
CA LEU A 418 -17.91 -6.34 -5.92
C LEU A 418 -19.39 -5.94 -6.16
N PRO A 419 -20.20 -6.87 -6.72
CA PRO A 419 -21.65 -6.73 -6.78
C PRO A 419 -22.29 -6.62 -5.39
N GLU A 420 -23.52 -6.11 -5.35
CA GLU A 420 -24.24 -5.76 -4.12
C GLU A 420 -24.57 -6.98 -3.23
N ASP A 421 -24.77 -8.15 -3.84
CA ASP A 421 -25.12 -9.40 -3.15
C ASP A 421 -24.03 -9.86 -2.18
N TRP A 422 -22.76 -9.53 -2.43
CA TRP A 422 -21.65 -9.77 -1.48
C TRP A 422 -21.80 -8.94 -0.19
N PHE A 423 -22.28 -7.71 -0.29
CA PHE A 423 -22.46 -6.81 0.86
C PHE A 423 -23.76 -7.14 1.61
N THR A 424 -24.88 -7.33 0.90
CA THR A 424 -26.18 -7.64 1.51
C THR A 424 -26.21 -9.03 2.15
N SER A 425 -25.47 -10.01 1.61
CA SER A 425 -25.28 -11.32 2.26
C SER A 425 -24.61 -11.19 3.64
N LEU A 426 -23.61 -10.30 3.76
CA LEU A 426 -22.91 -10.05 5.02
C LEU A 426 -23.78 -9.29 6.03
N VAL A 427 -24.51 -8.26 5.57
CA VAL A 427 -25.52 -7.55 6.41
C VAL A 427 -26.57 -8.52 6.93
N SER A 428 -27.15 -9.36 6.07
CA SER A 428 -28.19 -10.33 6.46
C SER A 428 -27.68 -11.37 7.46
N TYR A 429 -26.41 -11.79 7.33
CA TYR A 429 -25.77 -12.67 8.30
C TYR A 429 -25.67 -12.00 9.68
N TYR A 430 -25.08 -10.81 9.77
CA TYR A 430 -24.91 -10.14 11.06
C TYR A 430 -26.22 -9.70 11.69
N GLN A 431 -27.21 -9.26 10.91
CA GLN A 431 -28.57 -9.02 11.40
C GLN A 431 -29.20 -10.29 12.00
N SER A 432 -28.98 -11.45 11.37
CA SER A 432 -29.46 -12.74 11.89
C SER A 432 -28.77 -13.13 13.20
N MET A 433 -27.47 -12.84 13.34
CA MET A 433 -26.71 -13.09 14.58
C MET A 433 -27.13 -12.13 15.71
N SER A 434 -27.32 -10.85 15.39
CA SER A 434 -27.81 -9.79 16.27
C SER A 434 -29.17 -10.14 16.88
N LEU A 435 -30.07 -10.75 16.10
CA LEU A 435 -31.36 -11.25 16.57
C LEU A 435 -31.27 -12.55 17.41
N GLN A 436 -30.26 -13.40 17.18
CA GLN A 436 -30.08 -14.67 17.90
C GLN A 436 -29.37 -14.49 19.25
N ASP A 437 -28.44 -13.55 19.34
CA ASP A 437 -27.63 -13.24 20.52
C ASP A 437 -27.67 -11.72 20.80
N PRO A 438 -28.85 -11.15 21.15
CA PRO A 438 -29.06 -9.70 21.30
C PRO A 438 -28.34 -9.09 22.50
N ALA A 439 -27.81 -9.91 23.41
CA ALA A 439 -27.00 -9.48 24.55
C ALA A 439 -25.54 -9.20 24.16
N ASN A 440 -25.10 -9.68 22.99
CA ASN A 440 -23.72 -9.54 22.53
C ASN A 440 -23.56 -8.31 21.64
N PRO A 441 -22.88 -7.24 22.10
CA PRO A 441 -22.76 -6.00 21.34
C PRO A 441 -21.93 -6.17 20.06
N VAL A 442 -21.09 -7.21 19.95
CA VAL A 442 -20.23 -7.42 18.78
C VAL A 442 -21.06 -7.67 17.52
N TRP A 443 -22.15 -8.43 17.59
CA TRP A 443 -23.01 -8.67 16.42
C TRP A 443 -23.74 -7.40 15.97
N LYS A 444 -24.15 -6.55 16.91
CA LYS A 444 -24.77 -5.25 16.64
C LYS A 444 -23.78 -4.28 15.97
N ILE A 445 -22.53 -4.24 16.46
CA ILE A 445 -21.43 -3.46 15.86
C ILE A 445 -21.13 -3.96 14.43
N GLU A 446 -20.99 -5.27 14.23
CA GLU A 446 -20.73 -5.87 12.91
C GLU A 446 -21.87 -5.62 11.93
N GLU A 447 -23.13 -5.65 12.39
CA GLU A 447 -24.30 -5.29 11.57
C GLU A 447 -24.24 -3.81 11.15
N CYS A 448 -24.02 -2.88 12.08
CA CYS A 448 -23.90 -1.45 11.79
C CYS A 448 -22.74 -1.16 10.84
N SER A 449 -21.60 -1.83 11.03
CA SER A 449 -20.41 -1.79 10.17
C SER A 449 -20.71 -2.27 8.75
N ALA A 450 -21.34 -3.43 8.59
CA ALA A 450 -21.71 -3.97 7.28
C ALA A 450 -22.73 -3.07 6.56
N ARG A 451 -23.71 -2.49 7.29
CA ARG A 451 -24.67 -1.52 6.74
C ARG A 451 -23.99 -0.23 6.28
N LEU A 452 -23.04 0.31 7.05
CA LEU A 452 -22.28 1.49 6.66
C LEU A 452 -21.38 1.21 5.45
N ARG A 453 -20.78 0.03 5.36
CA ARG A 453 -19.94 -0.37 4.22
C ARG A 453 -20.76 -0.54 2.94
N LEU A 454 -22.01 -1.03 3.04
CA LEU A 454 -22.97 -1.04 1.93
C LEU A 454 -23.34 0.38 1.47
N LEU A 455 -23.65 1.31 2.39
CA LEU A 455 -23.87 2.72 2.05
C LEU A 455 -22.64 3.35 1.38
N SER A 456 -21.45 3.08 1.89
CA SER A 456 -20.18 3.56 1.33
C SER A 456 -19.94 3.05 -0.11
N ARG A 457 -20.33 1.79 -0.38
CA ARG A 457 -20.32 1.21 -1.73
C ARG A 457 -21.29 1.95 -2.65
N GLU A 458 -22.51 2.23 -2.20
CA GLU A 458 -23.50 2.99 -2.98
C GLU A 458 -23.01 4.42 -3.31
N VAL A 459 -22.37 5.10 -2.34
CA VAL A 459 -21.70 6.39 -2.57
C VAL A 459 -20.61 6.27 -3.65
N SER A 460 -19.83 5.19 -3.69
CA SER A 460 -18.83 4.98 -4.77
C SER A 460 -19.47 4.81 -6.16
N LEU A 461 -20.69 4.27 -6.25
CA LEU A 461 -21.42 4.14 -7.51
C LEU A 461 -21.87 5.49 -8.07
N LEU A 462 -22.13 6.48 -7.21
CA LEU A 462 -22.50 7.83 -7.64
C LEU A 462 -21.30 8.56 -8.25
N VAL A 463 -20.12 8.48 -7.63
CA VAL A 463 -18.88 9.06 -8.20
C VAL A 463 -18.59 8.50 -9.59
N GLY A 464 -18.78 7.19 -9.78
CA GLY A 464 -18.61 6.54 -11.08
C GLY A 464 -19.58 7.00 -12.19
N LYS A 465 -20.65 7.75 -11.85
CA LYS A 465 -21.69 8.21 -12.78
C LYS A 465 -21.62 9.72 -13.13
N GLN A 466 -20.66 10.48 -12.61
CA GLN A 466 -20.54 11.95 -12.74
C GLN A 466 -20.49 12.54 -14.18
N SER A 467 -20.58 11.73 -15.25
CA SER A 467 -20.48 12.18 -16.65
C SER A 467 -21.83 12.39 -17.36
N ALA A 468 -22.95 12.46 -16.63
CA ALA A 468 -24.29 12.71 -17.19
C ALA A 468 -24.99 13.86 -16.46
N THR A 469 -25.89 14.56 -17.16
CA THR A 469 -26.87 15.45 -16.50
C THR A 469 -27.66 14.63 -15.47
N PRO A 470 -27.79 15.08 -14.21
CA PRO A 470 -28.47 14.30 -13.18
C PRO A 470 -29.94 14.07 -13.59
N ASP A 471 -30.30 12.80 -13.79
CA ASP A 471 -31.67 12.39 -14.04
C ASP A 471 -32.44 12.24 -12.71
N GLN A 472 -33.76 12.06 -12.78
CA GLN A 472 -34.57 11.88 -11.57
C GLN A 472 -34.09 10.67 -10.74
N SER A 473 -33.63 9.60 -11.41
CA SER A 473 -33.10 8.40 -10.76
C SER A 473 -31.85 8.70 -9.92
N TYR A 474 -30.95 9.55 -10.41
CA TYR A 474 -29.77 10.03 -9.70
C TYR A 474 -30.13 10.90 -8.48
N LEU A 475 -31.10 11.81 -8.64
CA LEU A 475 -31.61 12.64 -7.56
C LEU A 475 -32.28 11.80 -6.45
N ASP A 476 -33.11 10.83 -6.84
CA ASP A 476 -33.78 9.90 -5.93
C ASP A 476 -32.76 9.01 -5.19
N GLN A 477 -31.69 8.57 -5.86
CA GLN A 477 -30.57 7.83 -5.25
C GLN A 477 -29.86 8.69 -4.18
N HIS A 478 -29.51 9.94 -4.48
CA HIS A 478 -28.91 10.86 -3.51
C HIS A 478 -29.83 11.11 -2.31
N ALA A 479 -31.12 11.37 -2.55
CA ALA A 479 -32.09 11.58 -1.47
C ALA A 479 -32.24 10.35 -0.57
N SER A 480 -32.28 9.14 -1.16
CA SER A 480 -32.32 7.88 -0.42
C SER A 480 -31.06 7.65 0.43
N ILE A 481 -29.88 7.96 -0.10
CA ILE A 481 -28.61 7.82 0.63
C ILE A 481 -28.50 8.86 1.75
N SER A 482 -28.85 10.14 1.53
CA SER A 482 -28.93 11.15 2.60
C SER A 482 -29.87 10.71 3.72
N GLN A 483 -31.08 10.24 3.39
CA GLN A 483 -32.05 9.75 4.39
C GLN A 483 -31.49 8.58 5.19
N ARG A 484 -30.87 7.60 4.52
CA ARG A 484 -30.31 6.41 5.17
C ARG A 484 -29.06 6.73 5.99
N LEU A 485 -28.23 7.68 5.57
CA LEU A 485 -27.08 8.14 6.36
C LEU A 485 -27.51 8.88 7.62
N GLY A 486 -28.51 9.77 7.55
CA GLY A 486 -29.08 10.42 8.74
C GLY A 486 -29.68 9.40 9.72
N ALA A 487 -30.57 8.54 9.22
CA ALA A 487 -31.22 7.51 10.02
C ALA A 487 -30.26 6.40 10.52
N TRP A 488 -29.04 6.29 9.98
CA TRP A 488 -28.11 5.23 10.35
C TRP A 488 -27.66 5.32 11.82
N ARG A 489 -27.48 6.54 12.35
CA ARG A 489 -27.10 6.74 13.77
C ARG A 489 -28.30 6.69 14.69
N ASP A 490 -29.41 7.32 14.30
CA ASP A 490 -30.66 7.34 15.07
C ASP A 490 -31.30 5.94 15.19
N GLY A 491 -31.05 5.07 14.20
CA GLY A 491 -31.50 3.67 14.18
C GLY A 491 -30.58 2.67 14.88
N TRP A 492 -29.56 3.12 15.63
CA TRP A 492 -28.74 2.21 16.44
C TRP A 492 -29.56 1.49 17.53
N ASP A 493 -29.21 0.25 17.81
CA ASP A 493 -29.69 -0.45 19.00
C ASP A 493 -29.23 0.30 20.27
N PRO A 494 -30.11 0.55 21.26
CA PRO A 494 -29.75 1.32 22.45
C PRO A 494 -28.52 0.80 23.21
N ALA A 495 -28.20 -0.50 23.12
CA ALA A 495 -27.00 -1.08 23.74
C ALA A 495 -25.69 -0.62 23.11
N LEU A 496 -25.71 0.00 21.91
CA LEU A 496 -24.54 0.64 21.29
C LEU A 496 -24.29 2.07 21.79
N SER A 497 -25.26 2.65 22.49
CA SER A 497 -25.21 4.01 23.04
C SER A 497 -25.28 4.02 24.58
N ASP A 498 -25.00 2.89 25.23
CA ASP A 498 -25.08 2.74 26.69
C ASP A 498 -24.08 3.68 27.40
N PRO A 499 -24.56 4.68 28.19
CA PRO A 499 -23.71 5.64 28.88
C PRO A 499 -22.71 5.02 29.87
N ALA A 500 -22.93 3.78 30.33
CA ALA A 500 -22.00 3.07 31.21
C ALA A 500 -20.63 2.80 30.56
N TYR A 501 -20.57 2.80 29.22
CA TYR A 501 -19.34 2.66 28.46
C TYR A 501 -18.80 3.99 27.92
N LEU A 502 -19.40 5.13 28.23
CA LEU A 502 -18.83 6.43 27.87
C LEU A 502 -17.63 6.76 28.76
N VAL A 503 -16.51 7.12 28.13
CA VAL A 503 -15.31 7.57 28.85
C VAL A 503 -15.57 8.97 29.40
N GLN A 504 -15.64 9.07 30.74
CA GLN A 504 -15.88 10.33 31.45
C GLN A 504 -14.59 11.12 31.72
N ASP A 505 -13.45 10.45 31.74
CA ASP A 505 -12.13 11.04 32.00
C ASP A 505 -11.10 10.47 31.00
N LEU A 506 -10.44 11.36 30.27
CA LEU A 506 -9.34 11.04 29.35
C LEU A 506 -7.97 11.13 30.04
N GLY A 507 -7.94 11.45 31.33
CA GLY A 507 -6.77 11.57 32.20
C GLY A 507 -6.19 12.98 32.28
N GLU A 508 -5.20 13.16 33.16
CA GLU A 508 -4.52 14.45 33.47
C GLU A 508 -3.94 15.20 32.25
N ARG A 509 -3.79 14.52 31.11
CA ARG A 509 -3.33 15.09 29.83
C ARG A 509 -4.34 16.05 29.17
N THR A 510 -5.54 16.17 29.74
CA THR A 510 -6.63 17.06 29.31
C THR A 510 -6.51 18.49 29.83
N ALA A 511 -5.67 18.75 30.84
CA ALA A 511 -5.46 20.10 31.37
C ALA A 511 -5.08 21.07 30.23
N GLU A 512 -5.93 22.07 30.02
CA GLU A 512 -5.98 23.05 28.92
C GLU A 512 -4.78 22.99 27.95
N ARG A 513 -4.91 22.20 26.88
CA ARG A 513 -3.98 22.28 25.74
C ARG A 513 -4.34 23.53 24.92
N PRO A 514 -3.55 24.64 24.96
CA PRO A 514 -3.87 25.85 24.20
C PRO A 514 -3.92 25.58 22.68
N ASP A 515 -3.18 24.57 22.25
CA ASP A 515 -3.06 24.13 20.86
C ASP A 515 -4.23 23.24 20.39
N SER A 516 -5.17 22.84 21.26
CA SER A 516 -6.35 22.04 20.86
C SER A 516 -7.34 22.87 20.04
N ILE A 517 -7.88 22.30 18.96
CA ILE A 517 -8.97 22.89 18.16
C ILE A 517 -10.36 22.33 18.52
N VAL A 518 -10.43 21.33 19.41
CA VAL A 518 -11.65 20.64 19.79
C VAL A 518 -11.79 20.55 21.31
N ASP A 519 -13.00 20.75 21.80
CA ASP A 519 -13.36 20.36 23.15
C ASP A 519 -13.58 18.85 23.21
N VAL A 520 -12.70 18.17 23.94
CA VAL A 520 -12.75 16.72 24.22
C VAL A 520 -13.41 16.39 25.57
N SER A 521 -13.77 17.40 26.36
CA SER A 521 -14.54 17.21 27.60
C SER A 521 -16.02 16.94 27.34
N VAL A 522 -16.50 17.17 26.11
CA VAL A 522 -17.87 16.88 25.67
C VAL A 522 -18.15 15.37 25.77
N PRO A 523 -19.09 14.94 26.64
CA PRO A 523 -19.47 13.53 26.75
C PRO A 523 -20.03 12.98 25.43
N GLY A 524 -19.82 11.68 25.18
CA GLY A 524 -20.28 11.03 23.94
C GLY A 524 -19.20 10.86 22.86
N SER A 525 -18.00 11.38 23.08
CA SER A 525 -16.90 11.41 22.08
C SER A 525 -16.08 10.12 22.00
N LEU A 526 -16.12 9.27 23.03
CA LEU A 526 -15.32 8.06 23.16
C LEU A 526 -16.02 7.02 24.04
N TYR A 527 -16.09 5.78 23.56
CA TYR A 527 -16.53 4.62 24.33
C TYR A 527 -15.36 3.73 24.75
N GLN A 528 -15.42 3.16 25.96
CA GLN A 528 -14.52 2.10 26.39
C GLN A 528 -14.98 0.72 25.88
N GLY A 529 -14.15 -0.32 26.08
CA GLY A 529 -14.53 -1.69 25.72
C GLY A 529 -15.79 -2.16 26.47
N PRO A 530 -16.72 -2.89 25.82
CA PRO A 530 -16.64 -3.45 24.47
C PRO A 530 -17.13 -2.50 23.36
N LEU A 531 -17.63 -1.30 23.68
CA LEU A 531 -18.21 -0.37 22.72
C LEU A 531 -17.19 0.55 22.01
N PHE A 532 -15.90 0.50 22.34
CA PHE A 532 -14.85 1.27 21.65
C PHE A 532 -14.95 1.27 20.10
N PRO A 533 -15.24 0.14 19.41
CA PRO A 533 -15.42 0.13 17.95
C PRO A 533 -16.52 1.08 17.45
N VAL A 534 -17.55 1.37 18.25
CA VAL A 534 -18.63 2.33 17.93
C VAL A 534 -18.06 3.75 17.74
N THR A 535 -17.01 4.10 18.49
CA THR A 535 -16.30 5.38 18.33
C THR A 535 -15.64 5.49 16.95
N LEU A 536 -14.93 4.44 16.55
CA LEU A 536 -14.27 4.38 15.23
C LEU A 536 -15.30 4.32 14.10
N LEU A 537 -16.42 3.60 14.30
CA LEU A 537 -17.51 3.51 13.33
C LEU A 537 -18.24 4.86 13.17
N SER A 538 -18.34 5.67 14.22
CA SER A 538 -18.81 7.07 14.12
C SER A 538 -17.87 7.91 13.25
N CYS A 539 -16.55 7.72 13.41
CA CYS A 539 -15.52 8.40 12.59
C CYS A 539 -15.62 8.00 11.10
N GLU A 540 -15.82 6.71 10.80
CA GLU A 540 -16.12 6.25 9.44
C GLU A 540 -17.44 6.87 8.93
N TRP A 541 -18.50 6.94 9.74
CA TRP A 541 -19.78 7.52 9.34
C TRP A 541 -19.68 9.00 8.95
N HIS A 542 -19.05 9.84 9.80
CA HIS A 542 -18.80 11.25 9.48
C HIS A 542 -18.04 11.41 8.14
N THR A 543 -17.09 10.52 7.87
CA THR A 543 -16.31 10.51 6.61
C THR A 543 -17.20 10.19 5.40
N VAL A 544 -18.10 9.21 5.51
CA VAL A 544 -19.06 8.86 4.45
C VAL A 544 -20.07 9.98 4.21
N VAL A 545 -20.52 10.67 5.27
CA VAL A 545 -21.39 11.86 5.16
C VAL A 545 -20.69 12.97 4.38
N ILE A 546 -19.44 13.32 4.73
CA ILE A 546 -18.65 14.32 3.99
C ILE A 546 -18.53 13.94 2.50
N LEU A 547 -18.15 12.70 2.20
CA LEU A 547 -18.01 12.23 0.82
C LEU A 547 -19.31 12.31 0.02
N HIS A 548 -20.45 11.97 0.62
CA HIS A 548 -21.75 12.07 -0.02
C HIS A 548 -22.20 13.52 -0.25
N GLU A 549 -22.08 14.37 0.77
CA GLU A 549 -22.50 15.77 0.69
C GLU A 549 -21.65 16.58 -0.30
N CYS A 550 -20.36 16.28 -0.45
CA CYS A 550 -19.53 16.89 -1.48
C CYS A 550 -19.99 16.53 -2.92
N GLN A 551 -20.50 15.32 -3.15
CA GLN A 551 -21.05 14.92 -4.45
C GLN A 551 -22.40 15.60 -4.73
N ARG A 552 -23.19 15.85 -3.68
CA ARG A 552 -24.47 16.56 -3.77
C ARG A 552 -24.29 18.03 -4.19
N ALA A 553 -23.12 18.62 -3.94
CA ALA A 553 -22.76 19.99 -4.32
C ALA A 553 -22.72 20.23 -5.85
N ASP A 554 -22.60 19.18 -6.66
CA ASP A 554 -22.64 19.27 -8.13
C ASP A 554 -24.08 19.35 -8.69
N ILE A 555 -25.11 19.15 -7.86
CA ILE A 555 -26.52 19.25 -8.26
C ILE A 555 -26.96 20.73 -8.18
N PRO A 556 -27.41 21.36 -9.28
CA PRO A 556 -27.85 22.75 -9.24
C PRO A 556 -29.19 22.90 -8.49
N THR A 557 -29.14 23.46 -7.28
CA THR A 557 -30.33 23.98 -6.59
C THR A 557 -30.48 25.48 -6.84
N GLN A 558 -31.71 25.95 -7.05
CA GLN A 558 -32.02 27.38 -7.01
C GLN A 558 -32.04 27.85 -5.55
N ASP A 559 -31.31 28.94 -5.30
CA ASP A 559 -31.17 29.68 -4.04
C ASP A 559 -30.52 28.94 -2.84
N ASP A 560 -29.76 29.72 -2.06
CA ASP A 560 -29.14 29.47 -0.75
C ASP A 560 -28.67 28.05 -0.40
N GLY A 561 -27.34 27.81 -0.45
CA GLY A 561 -26.80 26.52 0.02
C GLY A 561 -25.28 26.38 0.25
N THR A 562 -24.41 27.21 -0.32
CA THR A 562 -22.95 26.99 -0.23
C THR A 562 -22.39 27.18 1.19
N GLU A 563 -22.77 28.27 1.88
CA GLU A 563 -22.30 28.53 3.26
C GLU A 563 -22.87 27.51 4.25
N GLU A 564 -24.14 27.14 4.10
CA GLU A 564 -24.80 26.15 4.95
C GLU A 564 -24.21 24.74 4.71
N LEU A 565 -23.88 24.39 3.47
CA LEU A 565 -23.15 23.17 3.14
C LEU A 565 -21.75 23.17 3.77
N GLN A 566 -21.00 24.26 3.64
CA GLN A 566 -19.68 24.39 4.24
C GLN A 566 -19.75 24.26 5.78
N ALA A 567 -20.76 24.85 6.42
CA ALA A 567 -21.00 24.72 7.85
C ALA A 567 -21.26 23.26 8.26
N ARG A 568 -22.14 22.53 7.53
CA ARG A 568 -22.40 21.10 7.77
C ARG A 568 -21.14 20.25 7.58
N LEU A 569 -20.36 20.48 6.52
CA LEU A 569 -19.11 19.76 6.25
C LEU A 569 -18.06 20.01 7.34
N SER A 570 -17.95 21.26 7.81
CA SER A 570 -17.05 21.64 8.89
C SER A 570 -17.48 21.01 10.22
N GLU A 571 -18.78 20.93 10.54
CA GLU A 571 -19.30 20.22 11.71
C GLU A 571 -18.86 18.74 11.72
N GLN A 572 -18.99 18.04 10.59
CA GLN A 572 -18.53 16.66 10.46
C GLN A 572 -17.00 16.55 10.65
N ALA A 573 -16.23 17.50 10.11
CA ALA A 573 -14.78 17.55 10.25
C ALA A 573 -14.34 17.77 11.71
N PHE A 574 -15.00 18.68 12.44
CA PHE A 574 -14.73 18.88 13.87
C PHE A 574 -15.12 17.66 14.72
N ALA A 575 -16.18 16.93 14.36
CA ALA A 575 -16.55 15.68 15.02
C ALA A 575 -15.48 14.58 14.83
N ILE A 576 -14.95 14.43 13.61
CA ILE A 576 -13.78 13.57 13.33
C ILE A 576 -12.57 14.00 14.17
N CYS A 577 -12.25 15.30 14.20
CA CYS A 577 -11.12 15.81 14.96
C CYS A 577 -11.24 15.54 16.47
N ARG A 578 -12.45 15.65 17.03
CA ARG A 578 -12.74 15.33 18.43
C ARG A 578 -12.49 13.85 18.71
N ILE A 579 -12.98 12.95 17.87
CA ILE A 579 -12.73 11.50 18.00
C ILE A 579 -11.23 11.19 17.94
N VAL A 580 -10.50 11.77 16.97
CA VAL A 580 -9.05 11.56 16.81
C VAL A 580 -8.28 12.00 18.04
N GLU A 581 -8.58 13.19 18.59
CA GLU A 581 -7.90 13.69 19.79
C GLU A 581 -8.29 12.90 21.05
N SER A 582 -9.57 12.50 21.20
CA SER A 582 -9.99 11.64 22.31
C SER A 582 -9.26 10.29 22.30
N ILE A 583 -9.06 9.66 21.13
CA ILE A 583 -8.31 8.41 21.00
C ILE A 583 -6.82 8.62 21.29
N GLU A 584 -6.21 9.73 20.86
CA GLU A 584 -4.80 10.05 21.17
C GLU A 584 -4.57 10.25 22.67
N LEU A 585 -5.49 10.95 23.34
CA LEU A 585 -5.35 11.33 24.74
C LEU A 585 -5.58 10.17 25.69
N TRP A 586 -6.56 9.30 25.41
CA TRP A 586 -6.98 8.24 26.32
C TRP A 586 -5.91 7.14 26.46
N PRO A 587 -5.30 6.93 27.65
CA PRO A 587 -4.19 5.99 27.82
C PRO A 587 -4.54 4.53 27.54
N SER A 588 -5.82 4.18 27.63
CA SER A 588 -6.34 2.82 27.40
C SER A 588 -6.79 2.57 25.95
N SER A 589 -6.59 3.53 25.03
CA SER A 589 -6.88 3.36 23.61
C SER A 589 -6.19 2.11 23.03
N PRO A 590 -6.93 1.19 22.39
CA PRO A 590 -6.36 0.01 21.77
C PRO A 590 -5.25 0.34 20.76
N ARG A 591 -4.17 -0.46 20.77
CA ARG A 591 -3.06 -0.33 19.81
C ARG A 591 -3.58 -0.41 18.38
N GLY A 592 -3.15 0.52 17.54
CA GLY A 592 -3.56 0.64 16.14
C GLY A 592 -4.87 1.42 15.90
N SER A 593 -5.63 1.79 16.93
CA SER A 593 -6.92 2.49 16.75
C SER A 593 -6.82 3.83 15.98
N LEU A 594 -5.79 4.64 16.27
CA LEU A 594 -5.50 5.87 15.53
C LEU A 594 -5.26 5.64 14.03
N ILE A 595 -4.79 4.47 13.62
CA ILE A 595 -4.46 4.20 12.22
C ILE A 595 -5.72 4.20 11.33
N LEU A 596 -6.86 3.74 11.85
CA LEU A 596 -8.13 3.76 11.12
C LEU A 596 -8.60 5.18 10.81
N THR A 597 -8.24 6.16 11.63
CA THR A 597 -8.70 7.54 11.45
C THR A 597 -7.89 8.30 10.40
N GLN A 598 -6.84 7.70 9.81
CA GLN A 598 -5.98 8.34 8.80
C GLN A 598 -6.80 8.96 7.65
N ALA A 599 -7.65 8.17 6.98
CA ALA A 599 -8.46 8.65 5.86
C ALA A 599 -9.53 9.65 6.31
N CYS A 600 -10.12 9.42 7.49
CA CYS A 600 -11.13 10.30 8.10
C CYS A 600 -10.54 11.70 8.34
N LEU A 601 -9.35 11.76 8.96
CA LEU A 601 -8.62 12.97 9.28
C LEU A 601 -8.10 13.68 8.03
N ALA A 602 -7.60 12.93 7.05
CA ALA A 602 -7.17 13.46 5.75
C ALA A 602 -8.30 14.20 5.02
N LEU A 603 -9.53 13.67 5.10
CA LEU A 603 -10.72 14.29 4.53
C LEU A 603 -11.20 15.47 5.38
N ALA A 604 -11.24 15.33 6.71
CA ALA A 604 -11.64 16.39 7.64
C ALA A 604 -10.78 17.66 7.48
N ALA A 605 -9.47 17.50 7.24
CA ALA A 605 -8.52 18.59 7.02
C ALA A 605 -8.95 19.59 5.93
N LEU A 606 -9.71 19.15 4.92
CA LEU A 606 -10.20 19.98 3.81
C LEU A 606 -11.31 20.97 4.22
N PHE A 607 -11.95 20.75 5.37
CA PHE A 607 -13.11 21.51 5.85
C PHE A 607 -12.87 22.18 7.23
N LEU A 608 -11.63 22.15 7.70
CA LEU A 608 -11.18 22.95 8.85
C LEU A 608 -10.85 24.38 8.40
N PRO A 609 -10.94 25.38 9.30
CA PRO A 609 -10.41 26.72 9.06
C PRO A 609 -8.93 26.69 8.66
N HIS A 610 -8.52 27.60 7.76
CA HIS A 610 -7.14 27.65 7.25
C HIS A 610 -6.19 28.53 8.10
N ASP A 611 -6.56 28.91 9.33
CA ASP A 611 -5.68 29.67 10.21
C ASP A 611 -4.56 28.81 10.82
N ALA A 612 -3.51 29.48 11.31
CA ALA A 612 -2.30 28.85 11.80
C ALA A 612 -2.53 27.84 12.94
N LYS A 613 -3.58 28.00 13.77
CA LYS A 613 -3.86 27.07 14.89
C LYS A 613 -4.38 25.74 14.35
N HIS A 614 -5.34 25.78 13.43
CA HIS A 614 -5.86 24.58 12.78
C HIS A 614 -4.81 23.90 11.91
N GLN A 615 -4.03 24.67 11.14
CA GLN A 615 -2.92 24.14 10.36
C GLN A 615 -1.87 23.41 11.21
N ILE A 616 -1.39 23.99 12.32
CA ILE A 616 -0.36 23.31 13.14
C ILE A 616 -0.92 22.09 13.86
N TRP A 617 -2.20 22.11 14.28
CA TRP A 617 -2.86 20.95 14.87
C TRP A 617 -2.93 19.79 13.88
N ILE A 618 -3.42 20.01 12.65
CA ILE A 618 -3.56 18.94 11.65
C ILE A 618 -2.21 18.38 11.21
N ARG A 619 -1.20 19.25 11.06
CA ARG A 619 0.19 18.85 10.75
C ARG A 619 0.79 17.96 11.84
N ARG A 620 0.49 18.21 13.12
CA ARG A 620 0.90 17.33 14.24
C ARG A 620 0.20 15.98 14.21
N LYS A 621 -1.11 15.93 13.90
CA LYS A 621 -1.82 14.65 13.76
C LYS A 621 -1.31 13.84 12.56
N PHE A 622 -0.99 14.48 11.43
CA PHE A 622 -0.35 13.80 10.29
C PHE A 622 1.06 13.29 10.62
N ALA A 623 1.88 14.07 11.33
CA ALA A 623 3.19 13.62 11.81
C ALA A 623 3.08 12.40 12.74
N LEU A 624 2.08 12.37 13.63
CA LEU A 624 1.79 11.24 14.51
C LEU A 624 1.42 9.98 13.72
N LEU A 625 0.54 10.09 12.71
CA LEU A 625 0.13 8.96 11.87
C LEU A 625 1.30 8.39 11.04
N GLU A 626 2.16 9.23 10.46
CA GLU A 626 3.37 8.75 9.79
C GLU A 626 4.35 8.08 10.76
N ALA A 627 4.48 8.59 12.00
CA ALA A 627 5.30 7.97 13.04
C ALA A 627 4.75 6.61 13.52
N LEU A 628 3.43 6.38 13.42
CA LEU A 628 2.79 5.07 13.61
C LEU A 628 2.94 4.14 12.38
N GLY A 629 3.43 4.67 11.26
CA GLY A 629 3.80 3.95 10.05
C GLY A 629 2.90 4.16 8.84
N CYS A 630 1.92 5.06 8.92
CA CYS A 630 0.96 5.30 7.83
C CYS A 630 1.43 6.48 6.98
N ILE A 631 2.25 6.20 5.97
CA ILE A 631 2.90 7.21 5.12
C ILE A 631 1.87 7.87 4.21
N PHE A 632 1.83 9.20 4.20
CA PHE A 632 0.98 9.91 3.26
C PHE A 632 1.63 9.99 1.86
N PRO A 633 0.89 9.68 0.77
CA PRO A 633 1.42 9.73 -0.59
C PRO A 633 1.85 11.16 -0.98
N LEU A 634 2.84 11.26 -1.87
CA LEU A 634 3.34 12.56 -2.36
C LEU A 634 2.24 13.48 -2.90
N GLY A 635 1.26 12.94 -3.63
CA GLY A 635 0.13 13.72 -4.16
C GLY A 635 -0.74 14.36 -3.07
N MET A 636 -1.05 13.62 -1.99
CA MET A 636 -1.77 14.16 -0.84
C MET A 636 -0.92 15.21 -0.10
N ARG A 637 0.41 14.99 0.00
CA ARG A 637 1.31 15.96 0.63
C ARG A 637 1.43 17.27 -0.14
N ASN A 638 1.46 17.22 -1.47
CA ASN A 638 1.42 18.41 -2.31
C ASN A 638 0.11 19.17 -2.12
N MET A 639 -1.03 18.48 -2.16
CA MET A 639 -2.35 19.08 -1.92
C MET A 639 -2.46 19.74 -0.54
N MET A 640 -1.95 19.09 0.51
CA MET A 640 -1.96 19.69 1.86
C MET A 640 -0.97 20.85 1.97
N ALA A 641 0.17 20.81 1.26
CA ALA A 641 1.10 21.93 1.19
C ALA A 641 0.51 23.15 0.45
N GLU A 642 -0.27 22.93 -0.61
CA GLU A 642 -1.06 23.95 -1.28
C GLU A 642 -2.14 24.52 -0.35
N LEU A 643 -2.89 23.65 0.34
CA LEU A 643 -3.96 24.02 1.28
C LEU A 643 -3.46 24.84 2.48
N PHE A 644 -2.24 24.60 2.94
CA PHE A 644 -1.62 25.31 4.07
C PHE A 644 -0.71 26.48 3.62
N GLU A 645 -0.58 26.73 2.32
CA GLU A 645 0.37 27.69 1.72
C GLU A 645 1.83 27.48 2.19
N ASP A 646 2.20 26.25 2.54
CA ASP A 646 3.52 25.89 3.09
C ASP A 646 4.11 24.65 2.39
N ALA A 647 4.95 24.90 1.39
CA ALA A 647 5.71 23.91 0.64
C ALA A 647 6.61 23.00 1.51
N SER A 648 6.96 23.39 2.74
CA SER A 648 7.75 22.53 3.63
C SER A 648 7.02 21.24 4.01
N CYS A 649 5.68 21.25 4.02
CA CYS A 649 4.83 20.09 4.31
C CYS A 649 5.10 18.89 3.37
N VAL A 650 5.47 19.16 2.11
CA VAL A 650 5.86 18.14 1.12
C VAL A 650 7.05 17.31 1.61
N ARG A 651 8.03 17.97 2.23
CA ARG A 651 9.21 17.33 2.83
C ARG A 651 8.87 16.72 4.19
N TRP A 652 8.23 17.48 5.08
CA TRP A 652 7.81 17.01 6.40
C TRP A 652 6.73 17.89 7.01
N TRP A 653 5.84 17.29 7.79
CA TRP A 653 4.70 17.98 8.37
C TRP A 653 5.06 19.06 9.39
N LEU A 654 6.08 18.85 10.24
CA LEU A 654 6.43 19.79 11.31
C LEU A 654 7.59 20.72 10.93
N PRO A 655 7.60 21.97 11.46
CA PRO A 655 8.75 22.86 11.33
C PRO A 655 10.07 22.21 11.77
N ASN A 656 11.18 22.66 11.21
CA ASN A 656 12.54 22.25 11.58
C ASN A 656 12.85 20.74 11.49
N ASN A 657 11.98 19.92 10.87
CA ASN A 657 12.04 18.45 10.86
C ASN A 657 11.81 17.81 12.26
N GLU A 658 11.06 18.48 13.15
CA GLU A 658 10.67 17.93 14.45
C GLU A 658 10.03 16.54 14.30
N ALA A 659 10.42 15.57 15.14
CA ALA A 659 9.97 14.17 15.10
C ALA A 659 10.26 13.39 13.79
N PHE A 660 10.91 13.98 12.77
CA PHE A 660 11.20 13.29 11.50
C PHE A 660 12.43 12.37 11.62
N SER A 661 12.24 11.16 12.16
CA SER A 661 13.33 10.21 12.42
C SER A 661 14.06 9.77 11.13
N PRO A 662 15.37 9.39 11.22
CA PRO A 662 16.11 8.84 10.10
C PRO A 662 15.41 7.65 9.40
N VAL A 663 14.81 6.74 10.17
CA VAL A 663 14.05 5.60 9.61
C VAL A 663 12.83 6.08 8.83
N LEU A 664 12.07 7.06 9.35
CA LEU A 664 10.87 7.57 8.69
C LEU A 664 11.21 8.34 7.41
N ARG A 665 12.32 9.10 7.40
CA ARG A 665 12.87 9.71 6.19
C ARG A 665 13.17 8.68 5.11
N ALA A 666 13.80 7.56 5.48
CA ALA A 666 14.14 6.50 4.54
C ALA A 666 12.88 5.84 3.96
N VAL A 667 11.91 5.49 4.83
CA VAL A 667 10.64 4.86 4.42
C VAL A 667 9.85 5.77 3.47
N ARG A 668 9.74 7.07 3.77
CA ARG A 668 9.06 8.05 2.92
C ARG A 668 9.76 8.27 1.58
N ALA A 669 11.09 8.32 1.55
CA ALA A 669 11.85 8.42 0.30
C ALA A 669 11.67 7.18 -0.60
N PHE A 670 11.70 5.99 -0.02
CA PHE A 670 11.46 4.73 -0.73
C PHE A 670 10.04 4.63 -1.30
N ALA A 671 9.03 5.06 -0.54
CA ALA A 671 7.65 5.14 -1.01
C ALA A 671 7.50 6.11 -2.19
N ASP A 672 8.18 7.26 -2.15
CA ASP A 672 8.16 8.26 -3.23
C ASP A 672 8.85 7.73 -4.51
N GLU A 673 10.01 7.08 -4.37
CA GLU A 673 10.73 6.46 -5.49
C GLU A 673 9.91 5.34 -6.17
N ARG A 674 9.28 4.47 -5.38
CA ARG A 674 8.39 3.42 -5.87
C ARG A 674 7.16 3.98 -6.58
N ASN A 675 6.49 4.94 -5.98
CA ASN A 675 5.33 5.60 -6.58
C ASN A 675 5.71 6.24 -7.93
N ALA A 676 6.82 6.99 -7.99
CA ALA A 676 7.30 7.60 -9.24
C ALA A 676 7.62 6.56 -10.34
N THR A 677 8.27 5.45 -9.96
CA THR A 677 8.57 4.33 -10.86
C THR A 677 7.30 3.67 -11.40
N ALA A 678 6.31 3.43 -10.53
CA ALA A 678 5.05 2.80 -10.89
C ALA A 678 4.16 3.70 -11.77
N VAL A 679 4.09 5.01 -11.51
CA VAL A 679 3.46 5.99 -12.41
C VAL A 679 4.11 5.94 -13.79
N SER A 680 5.44 5.93 -13.84
CA SER A 680 6.19 5.97 -15.10
C SER A 680 5.88 4.73 -15.95
N ALA A 681 6.09 3.53 -15.39
CA ALA A 681 5.83 2.25 -16.04
C ALA A 681 4.36 2.10 -16.49
N GLN A 682 3.39 2.58 -15.70
CA GLN A 682 1.99 2.52 -16.11
C GLN A 682 1.63 3.53 -17.17
N SER A 683 2.19 4.74 -17.15
CA SER A 683 1.94 5.78 -18.16
C SER A 683 2.42 5.41 -19.56
N GLU A 684 3.45 4.56 -19.66
CA GLU A 684 3.91 3.95 -20.91
C GLU A 684 2.97 2.83 -21.40
N SER A 685 2.27 2.16 -20.48
CA SER A 685 1.38 1.04 -20.78
C SER A 685 -0.07 1.42 -21.09
N ALA A 686 -0.59 2.52 -20.51
CA ALA A 686 -1.97 2.96 -20.69
C ALA A 686 -2.16 4.47 -20.39
N PRO A 687 -2.68 5.28 -21.34
CA PRO A 687 -2.93 6.71 -21.11
C PRO A 687 -4.06 6.97 -20.08
N ASP A 688 -4.96 6.00 -19.90
CA ASP A 688 -6.10 6.05 -18.97
C ASP A 688 -5.67 6.23 -17.49
N VAL A 689 -4.47 5.76 -17.15
CA VAL A 689 -3.91 5.87 -15.80
C VAL A 689 -3.63 7.32 -15.39
N ARG A 690 -3.31 8.22 -16.33
CA ARG A 690 -3.15 9.66 -16.03
C ARG A 690 -4.46 10.28 -15.56
N HIS A 691 -5.59 9.83 -16.09
CA HIS A 691 -6.91 10.32 -15.72
C HIS A 691 -7.30 9.86 -14.31
N ILE A 692 -6.96 8.62 -13.93
CA ILE A 692 -7.10 8.13 -12.55
C ILE A 692 -6.36 9.04 -11.56
N PHE A 693 -5.10 9.40 -11.83
CA PHE A 693 -4.36 10.33 -10.95
C PHE A 693 -4.95 11.73 -10.90
N SER A 694 -5.51 12.24 -12.01
CA SER A 694 -6.21 13.53 -12.00
C SER A 694 -7.49 13.53 -11.15
N LYS A 695 -8.15 12.36 -11.01
CA LYS A 695 -9.34 12.17 -10.16
C LYS A 695 -9.01 11.84 -8.70
N LEU A 696 -7.85 11.22 -8.43
CA LEU A 696 -7.36 10.96 -7.06
C LEU A 696 -7.07 12.24 -6.26
N HIS A 697 -7.10 13.41 -6.89
CA HIS A 697 -6.96 14.68 -6.18
C HIS A 697 -8.30 15.06 -5.53
N LEU A 698 -8.37 14.96 -4.19
CA LEU A 698 -9.43 15.55 -3.38
C LEU A 698 -9.59 17.08 -3.55
N SER A 699 -8.75 17.75 -4.36
CA SER A 699 -8.93 19.15 -4.76
C SER A 699 -10.23 19.42 -5.52
N GLY A 700 -10.89 18.38 -6.05
CA GLY A 700 -12.28 18.48 -6.52
C GLY A 700 -13.27 18.87 -5.41
N LEU A 701 -13.02 18.44 -4.17
CA LEU A 701 -13.89 18.67 -3.01
C LEU A 701 -13.74 20.07 -2.40
N THR A 702 -12.59 20.74 -2.61
CA THR A 702 -12.30 22.08 -2.06
C THR A 702 -12.58 23.24 -3.02
N ARG A 703 -12.95 22.96 -4.28
CA ARG A 703 -12.85 23.92 -5.41
C ARG A 703 -13.87 25.08 -5.42
N ARG A 704 -14.54 25.39 -4.30
CA ARG A 704 -15.53 26.48 -4.18
C ARG A 704 -15.44 27.30 -2.88
N GLY A 705 -14.25 27.41 -2.28
CA GLY A 705 -13.95 28.58 -1.45
C GLY A 705 -13.92 29.86 -2.30
N PRO A 706 -14.31 31.03 -1.78
CA PRO A 706 -14.26 32.27 -2.55
C PRO A 706 -12.81 32.62 -2.88
N SER A 707 -12.49 32.81 -4.16
CA SER A 707 -11.25 33.44 -4.56
C SER A 707 -11.14 34.79 -3.85
N THR A 708 -10.14 34.96 -3.00
CA THR A 708 -9.71 36.25 -2.49
C THR A 708 -9.16 37.06 -3.66
N THR A 709 -10.06 37.69 -4.42
CA THR A 709 -9.69 38.75 -5.35
C THR A 709 -9.01 39.85 -4.55
N LEU A 710 -7.69 39.94 -4.69
CA LEU A 710 -6.91 41.09 -4.27
C LEU A 710 -7.60 42.33 -4.84
N ALA A 711 -8.18 43.13 -3.95
CA ALA A 711 -8.84 44.36 -4.35
C ALA A 711 -7.76 45.35 -4.84
N GLU A 712 -7.59 45.45 -6.17
CA GLU A 712 -6.79 46.52 -6.76
C GLU A 712 -7.39 47.86 -6.34
N THR A 713 -6.66 48.58 -5.49
CA THR A 713 -7.07 49.88 -4.96
C THR A 713 -7.01 50.95 -6.04
N HIS A 714 -8.05 51.02 -6.87
CA HIS A 714 -8.23 52.13 -7.80
C HIS A 714 -8.51 53.43 -7.04
N SER A 715 -7.54 54.33 -7.09
CA SER A 715 -7.64 55.67 -6.51
C SER A 715 -8.67 56.52 -7.29
N PRO A 716 -9.61 57.22 -6.62
CA PRO A 716 -10.58 58.05 -7.30
C PRO A 716 -9.95 59.39 -7.72
N THR A 717 -9.71 59.58 -9.02
CA THR A 717 -9.30 60.88 -9.57
C THR A 717 -10.46 61.87 -9.51
N THR A 718 -10.39 62.82 -8.58
CA THR A 718 -11.32 63.96 -8.48
C THR A 718 -11.12 64.93 -9.65
N SER A 719 -12.19 65.22 -10.39
CA SER A 719 -12.17 66.23 -11.45
C SER A 719 -12.62 67.59 -10.92
N GLU A 720 -11.70 68.38 -10.38
CA GLU A 720 -11.98 69.77 -10.03
C GLU A 720 -12.20 70.63 -11.29
N LYS A 721 -13.42 71.16 -11.45
CA LYS A 721 -13.71 72.26 -12.38
C LYS A 721 -13.16 73.56 -11.80
N ARG A 722 -12.12 74.15 -12.40
CA ARG A 722 -11.67 75.52 -12.04
C ARG A 722 -11.51 76.45 -13.24
N SER A 723 -12.51 77.31 -13.38
CA SER A 723 -12.51 78.69 -13.92
C SER A 723 -11.32 79.16 -14.79
N LYS A 724 -11.61 79.53 -16.06
CA LYS A 724 -10.81 80.49 -16.82
C LYS A 724 -11.39 81.91 -16.67
N GLY A 725 -10.82 82.71 -15.78
CA GLY A 725 -11.05 84.16 -15.71
C GLY A 725 -10.19 84.90 -16.74
N LYS A 726 -10.79 85.86 -17.47
CA LYS A 726 -10.04 86.82 -18.31
C LYS A 726 -9.49 87.96 -17.45
N GLY A 727 -8.28 88.43 -17.74
CA GLY A 727 -7.75 89.67 -17.17
C GLY A 727 -6.43 90.08 -17.84
N LYS A 728 -6.44 91.18 -18.59
CA LYS A 728 -5.22 91.84 -19.07
C LYS A 728 -4.74 92.83 -18.00
N ALA A 729 -3.45 92.84 -17.71
CA ALA A 729 -2.60 94.01 -17.48
C ALA A 729 -1.20 93.51 -17.07
#